data_AF-A0A432HUC1-F1
#
_entry.id   AF-A0A432HUC1-F1
#
_cell.length_a   1.000
_cell.length_b   1.000
_cell.length_c   1.000
_cell.angle_alpha   90.00
_cell.angle_beta   90.00
_cell.angle_gamma   90.00
#
_symmetry.space_group_name_H-M   'P 1'
#
loop_
_entity.id
_entity.type
_entity.pdbx_description
1 polymer ?
#
loop_
_entity_poly.entity_id
_entity_poly.type
_entity_poly.pdbx_seq_one_letter_code
_entity_poly.pdbx_strand_id
1 'polypeptide(L)'
;GQWNDVDNDGYGDNPDGAAPDTCPSTSGTSRNGLFGCTDTDADGYANSVDDCTPDQEYSFVDRQGCVDADADGWSNNIESWIYGDEDPTNWMQARDDDGDGRMNNHGPDCCGPLSSFDEFPHNGNQWEDLDDDGWGDESAFVNGNETSRDGSIDWSGDQCPDAQGFSRFDRGGCVDSDGDGWSDPTSVNGSTPAWVYNRSQCHAPGSDGHANCADNWPDEPTQWHDRDGDGYGDNGTPGAWQRDRFPEDNTQWNDSDDDGYGDNPSGTTPDDCPVSAGTSTVDRLACPDSDGDGWSDPDSSALAHPLGNADSNASNPEQWRDSDGDGFGDFSSGINGDQCPEQFGYLNGELGRGCPLPANDSDGDGIIDDDDQCPDTTMGETVDTSGPWAGCSEMQKDDDGDGVPNAIDQCANTTAPPEEVNEFGCSEDQSTQDSDVDGVYDLSDDCPDTAANATVDENGCAPYQLDTDGDGVPDNVDICPGTPQGAQVDAQGCPMGDVDTDSDGHSDNEDAFPVDPSQWGDYDADGYGDEPPPAYQGDSCPSLWGNSTIDRFGCEDSDGDGYSDPQAGYTIEMGADAFPNNPTQWSDTDGDRFGDNPDGDTPDDCPIEAGVADGVRGMGCPAAVDSTGNASDDCTKYYDDFGPESGYPGELPDYVKDCSWAQPETEEQGLTNTMIIGGAVGGLLLLLIPLLVMLSRRRGDDYDDDDDMFDMFDDDYDTTPRRRGADRGMRGRSSVDDLMGQSFQGAGSFSDRPDVRPGEFGIPRGASEPQRRPGPSPRGQSGPPKRSGGPPSRGGPPSRTPSGPDRAGPPGRARRAKKEAPAKAKKVARKVAPEESTKAAKPSARKVKKAASAEQKPVRKTRAAKQKPATQQFSKRAAQAESSAWEDLFQGRDEPRYNESLAQARDMLADDQPERSVLRRLQEDGWTSRQSRWILDAAQMR
;
A
#
# COMPACT_ATOMS: atom_id res chain seq x y z
N GLY A 1 -24.98 30.40 24.74
CA GLY A 1 -25.94 31.51 24.48
C GLY A 1 -26.41 32.12 25.79
N GLN A 2 -26.52 33.45 25.88
CA GLN A 2 -26.64 34.14 27.17
C GLN A 2 -28.05 34.02 27.81
N TRP A 3 -28.09 33.67 29.11
CA TRP A 3 -29.32 33.41 29.86
C TRP A 3 -29.29 33.78 31.35
N ASN A 4 -28.15 34.23 31.87
CA ASN A 4 -27.96 34.67 33.24
C ASN A 4 -26.99 35.86 33.22
N ASP A 5 -27.19 36.78 34.16
CA ASP A 5 -26.47 38.04 34.35
C ASP A 5 -26.55 38.31 35.88
N VAL A 6 -25.44 38.08 36.59
CA VAL A 6 -25.41 38.04 38.06
C VAL A 6 -25.47 39.43 38.70
N ASP A 7 -24.86 40.44 38.09
CA ASP A 7 -24.70 41.77 38.69
C ASP A 7 -25.40 42.92 37.94
N ASN A 8 -26.01 42.61 36.78
CA ASN A 8 -27.01 43.39 36.05
C ASN A 8 -26.40 44.54 35.24
N ASP A 9 -25.25 44.30 34.60
CA ASP A 9 -24.59 45.26 33.71
C ASP A 9 -25.02 45.14 32.23
N GLY A 10 -25.49 43.96 31.81
CA GLY A 10 -26.01 43.66 30.47
C GLY A 10 -25.20 42.62 29.68
N TYR A 11 -24.03 42.19 30.16
CA TYR A 11 -23.34 41.00 29.65
C TYR A 11 -23.87 39.72 30.33
N GLY A 12 -23.43 38.54 29.87
CA GLY A 12 -23.98 37.28 30.36
C GLY A 12 -22.91 36.30 30.86
N ASP A 13 -23.13 35.69 32.02
CA ASP A 13 -22.14 34.83 32.69
C ASP A 13 -22.03 33.40 32.09
N ASN A 14 -22.63 33.13 30.92
CA ASN A 14 -22.46 31.84 30.26
C ASN A 14 -21.17 31.87 29.42
N PRO A 15 -20.08 31.15 29.81
CA PRO A 15 -18.82 31.15 29.06
C PRO A 15 -18.99 30.59 27.64
N ASP A 16 -19.96 29.69 27.45
CA ASP A 16 -20.29 29.06 26.16
C ASP A 16 -21.28 29.94 25.36
N GLY A 17 -21.12 31.26 25.44
CA GLY A 17 -21.94 32.26 24.75
C GLY A 17 -21.09 33.39 24.21
N ALA A 18 -21.46 33.91 23.04
CA ALA A 18 -20.80 35.07 22.44
C ALA A 18 -20.76 36.25 23.44
N ALA A 19 -19.62 36.96 23.45
CA ALA A 19 -19.28 38.03 24.39
C ALA A 19 -19.67 37.70 25.86
N PRO A 20 -19.05 36.67 26.46
CA PRO A 20 -19.34 36.28 27.83
C PRO A 20 -18.79 37.33 28.80
N ASP A 21 -19.54 37.58 29.88
CA ASP A 21 -19.06 38.42 30.96
C ASP A 21 -17.78 37.80 31.56
N THR A 22 -16.71 38.58 31.52
CA THR A 22 -15.38 38.21 31.99
C THR A 22 -15.17 38.60 33.47
N CYS A 23 -16.05 39.44 34.03
CA CYS A 23 -16.07 39.90 35.40
C CYS A 23 -17.42 39.66 36.17
N PRO A 24 -18.07 38.46 36.10
CA PRO A 24 -19.45 38.19 36.54
C PRO A 24 -19.69 38.18 38.07
N SER A 25 -19.41 39.33 38.66
CA SER A 25 -19.52 39.70 40.08
C SER A 25 -19.15 41.18 40.32
N THR A 26 -18.68 41.91 39.30
CA THR A 26 -18.18 43.29 39.34
C THR A 26 -18.60 44.11 38.09
N SER A 27 -19.91 44.19 37.85
CA SER A 27 -20.64 45.10 36.93
C SER A 27 -19.79 46.20 36.30
N GLY A 28 -19.64 46.11 34.98
CA GLY A 28 -18.74 46.92 34.19
C GLY A 28 -19.41 47.72 33.07
N THR A 29 -18.56 48.22 32.17
CA THR A 29 -18.99 48.83 30.89
C THR A 29 -18.06 48.48 29.72
N SER A 30 -16.93 47.80 29.97
CA SER A 30 -16.00 47.41 28.92
C SER A 30 -16.66 46.51 27.89
N ARG A 31 -16.29 46.73 26.63
CA ARG A 31 -16.89 46.19 25.40
C ARG A 31 -15.85 45.60 24.43
N ASN A 32 -14.57 45.71 24.78
CA ASN A 32 -13.43 45.25 23.99
C ASN A 32 -12.51 44.38 24.86
N GLY A 33 -12.05 43.25 24.31
CA GLY A 33 -11.19 42.30 25.01
C GLY A 33 -11.91 41.57 26.15
N LEU A 34 -11.99 42.22 27.32
CA LEU A 34 -12.65 41.70 28.52
C LEU A 34 -14.03 42.36 28.64
N PHE A 35 -15.10 41.65 28.30
CA PHE A 35 -16.48 42.16 28.38
C PHE A 35 -16.99 42.15 29.85
N GLY A 36 -17.85 43.11 30.22
CA GLY A 36 -18.47 43.18 31.55
C GLY A 36 -17.56 43.60 32.71
N CYS A 37 -16.33 44.02 32.41
CA CYS A 37 -15.36 44.46 33.41
C CYS A 37 -15.42 45.97 33.66
N THR A 38 -14.91 46.39 34.83
CA THR A 38 -14.85 47.81 35.17
C THR A 38 -13.94 48.56 34.18
N ASP A 39 -14.50 49.64 33.66
CA ASP A 39 -13.97 50.63 32.73
C ASP A 39 -14.20 52.00 33.42
N THR A 40 -13.17 52.85 33.50
CA THR A 40 -13.22 54.11 34.29
C THR A 40 -13.41 55.34 33.38
N ASP A 41 -13.06 55.17 32.11
CA ASP A 41 -12.71 56.18 31.14
C ASP A 41 -13.81 56.27 30.06
N ALA A 42 -14.53 55.16 29.86
CA ALA A 42 -15.59 54.91 28.89
C ALA A 42 -15.13 54.94 27.42
N ASP A 43 -13.86 54.59 27.17
CA ASP A 43 -13.30 54.30 25.86
C ASP A 43 -13.82 52.94 25.33
N GLY A 44 -13.93 51.93 26.20
CA GLY A 44 -14.44 50.60 25.93
C GLY A 44 -13.52 49.45 26.36
N TYR A 45 -12.27 49.71 26.74
CA TYR A 45 -11.37 48.69 27.29
C TYR A 45 -11.55 48.56 28.81
N ALA A 46 -11.15 47.43 29.39
CA ALA A 46 -11.20 47.25 30.84
C ALA A 46 -9.93 47.80 31.49
N ASN A 47 -10.02 48.36 32.71
CA ASN A 47 -8.90 48.94 33.50
C ASN A 47 -7.69 47.99 33.72
N SER A 48 -7.81 46.70 33.35
CA SER A 48 -6.78 45.67 33.47
C SER A 48 -6.07 45.31 32.16
N VAL A 49 -6.51 45.85 31.03
CA VAL A 49 -5.92 45.66 29.68
C VAL A 49 -5.69 46.99 28.92
N ASP A 50 -6.34 48.08 29.36
CA ASP A 50 -6.08 49.44 28.92
C ASP A 50 -4.67 49.93 29.37
N ASP A 51 -3.86 50.35 28.40
CA ASP A 51 -2.49 50.89 28.58
C ASP A 51 -2.46 52.40 28.91
N CYS A 52 -3.63 53.06 28.84
CA CYS A 52 -3.84 54.50 28.80
C CYS A 52 -5.03 55.01 29.64
N THR A 53 -5.37 54.33 30.74
CA THR A 53 -6.33 54.65 31.85
C THR A 53 -6.37 56.08 32.47
N PRO A 54 -6.20 57.19 31.72
CA PRO A 54 -7.15 58.31 31.84
C PRO A 54 -7.64 58.92 30.50
N ASP A 55 -7.19 58.40 29.36
CA ASP A 55 -7.49 58.92 28.02
C ASP A 55 -8.78 58.26 27.47
N GLN A 56 -9.54 58.96 26.62
CA GLN A 56 -10.89 58.53 26.18
C GLN A 56 -10.93 58.17 24.69
N GLU A 57 -9.84 57.60 24.16
CA GLU A 57 -9.55 57.46 22.74
C GLU A 57 -9.21 55.99 22.39
N TYR A 58 -9.08 55.65 21.10
CA TYR A 58 -9.39 54.30 20.61
C TYR A 58 -8.30 53.66 19.72
N SER A 59 -7.03 53.71 20.12
CA SER A 59 -6.05 52.80 19.51
C SER A 59 -6.34 51.34 19.91
N PHE A 60 -6.18 50.42 18.96
CA PHE A 60 -6.47 48.99 19.12
C PHE A 60 -5.41 48.04 18.54
N VAL A 61 -4.47 48.53 17.72
CA VAL A 61 -3.45 47.70 17.04
C VAL A 61 -2.21 47.44 17.91
N ASP A 62 -1.62 48.47 18.51
CA ASP A 62 -0.37 48.35 19.29
C ASP A 62 -0.58 48.44 20.82
N ARG A 63 -1.14 49.55 21.30
CA ARG A 63 -1.41 49.86 22.71
C ARG A 63 -2.88 50.16 22.86
N GLN A 64 -3.55 49.60 23.84
CA GLN A 64 -5.02 49.62 23.89
C GLN A 64 -5.53 50.78 24.75
N GLY A 65 -6.54 51.50 24.26
CA GLY A 65 -7.17 52.65 24.96
C GLY A 65 -6.41 53.97 24.86
N CYS A 66 -5.42 54.09 23.97
CA CYS A 66 -4.59 55.28 23.85
C CYS A 66 -5.09 56.27 22.79
N VAL A 67 -4.48 57.46 22.81
CA VAL A 67 -4.67 58.53 21.82
C VAL A 67 -4.28 58.03 20.42
N ASP A 68 -5.27 58.07 19.54
CA ASP A 68 -5.24 57.80 18.10
C ASP A 68 -5.97 59.01 17.45
N ALA A 69 -5.27 59.78 16.62
CA ALA A 69 -5.70 61.12 16.22
C ALA A 69 -6.47 61.20 14.89
N ASP A 70 -6.38 60.18 14.04
CA ASP A 70 -7.06 60.08 12.74
C ASP A 70 -7.84 58.77 12.53
N ALA A 71 -7.78 57.86 13.50
CA ALA A 71 -8.54 56.61 13.63
C ALA A 71 -8.11 55.48 12.67
N ASP A 72 -6.79 55.34 12.44
CA ASP A 72 -6.21 54.17 11.74
C ASP A 72 -6.08 52.93 12.64
N GLY A 73 -6.09 53.10 13.97
CA GLY A 73 -6.02 52.06 14.99
C GLY A 73 -4.68 51.97 15.74
N TRP A 74 -3.63 52.65 15.31
CA TRP A 74 -2.35 52.72 16.02
C TRP A 74 -2.34 53.86 17.04
N SER A 75 -1.62 53.68 18.15
CA SER A 75 -1.43 54.75 19.13
C SER A 75 -0.40 55.76 18.63
N ASN A 76 -0.65 57.06 18.84
CA ASN A 76 0.27 58.12 18.42
C ASN A 76 1.67 57.93 19.06
N ASN A 77 2.74 58.14 18.27
CA ASN A 77 4.11 58.12 18.80
C ASN A 77 4.35 59.20 19.89
N ILE A 78 5.02 58.79 20.97
CA ILE A 78 5.33 59.62 22.15
C ILE A 78 6.79 59.43 22.62
N GLU A 79 7.31 60.32 23.48
CA GLU A 79 8.72 60.27 23.95
C GLU A 79 9.15 58.93 24.61
N SER A 80 8.21 58.06 24.97
CA SER A 80 8.43 56.73 25.55
C SER A 80 8.01 55.54 24.68
N TRP A 81 7.42 55.77 23.51
CA TRP A 81 6.94 54.75 22.58
C TRP A 81 7.07 55.29 21.15
N ILE A 82 7.98 54.68 20.38
CA ILE A 82 8.38 55.11 19.03
C ILE A 82 8.04 54.03 17.98
N TYR A 83 7.01 53.23 18.28
CA TYR A 83 6.52 52.10 17.48
C TYR A 83 5.00 52.16 17.27
N GLY A 84 4.40 53.31 17.56
CA GLY A 84 3.07 53.67 17.12
C GLY A 84 3.15 54.44 15.80
N ASP A 85 2.09 55.16 15.44
CA ASP A 85 2.01 55.87 14.16
C ASP A 85 3.01 57.05 14.03
N GLU A 86 3.59 57.18 12.84
CA GLU A 86 4.61 58.17 12.44
C GLU A 86 4.05 59.49 11.87
N ASP A 87 2.83 59.53 11.31
CA ASP A 87 2.13 60.78 10.93
C ASP A 87 0.72 60.85 11.54
N PRO A 88 0.59 61.29 12.83
CA PRO A 88 -0.67 61.30 13.59
C PRO A 88 -1.59 62.47 13.20
N THR A 89 -1.66 62.72 11.90
CA THR A 89 -2.64 63.54 11.18
C THR A 89 -3.06 62.93 9.83
N ASN A 90 -2.58 61.73 9.49
CA ASN A 90 -2.78 61.05 8.23
C ASN A 90 -2.96 59.53 8.42
N TRP A 91 -4.22 59.08 8.39
CA TRP A 91 -4.71 57.69 8.48
C TRP A 91 -4.06 56.63 7.53
N MET A 92 -3.11 57.03 6.67
CA MET A 92 -2.29 56.12 5.89
C MET A 92 -0.90 56.06 6.52
N GLN A 93 -0.55 54.93 7.14
CA GLN A 93 0.79 54.67 7.64
C GLN A 93 1.80 54.71 6.49
N ALA A 94 2.68 55.72 6.48
CA ALA A 94 3.70 55.91 5.46
C ALA A 94 5.06 55.36 5.96
N ARG A 95 5.29 54.07 5.73
CA ARG A 95 6.45 53.32 6.24
C ARG A 95 7.42 52.94 5.13
N ASP A 96 8.69 52.75 5.48
CA ASP A 96 9.80 52.29 4.62
C ASP A 96 10.35 51.04 5.32
N ASP A 97 9.78 49.87 5.02
CA ASP A 97 9.91 48.67 5.87
C ASP A 97 11.22 47.90 5.65
N ASP A 98 11.77 47.91 4.43
CA ASP A 98 13.05 47.29 4.10
C ASP A 98 14.22 48.29 3.95
N GLY A 99 13.91 49.59 3.80
CA GLY A 99 14.90 50.65 3.71
C GLY A 99 15.40 50.96 2.31
N ASP A 100 14.72 50.55 1.22
CA ASP A 100 15.07 50.95 -0.15
C ASP A 100 15.12 52.50 -0.26
N GLY A 101 14.09 53.18 0.26
CA GLY A 101 13.88 54.63 0.26
C GLY A 101 12.55 55.11 -0.33
N ARG A 102 11.62 54.20 -0.65
CA ARG A 102 10.22 54.43 -1.05
C ARG A 102 9.30 54.30 0.17
N MET A 103 7.98 54.20 -0.07
CA MET A 103 6.97 54.20 0.99
C MET A 103 5.79 53.28 0.70
N ASN A 104 5.53 52.37 1.62
CA ASN A 104 4.37 51.50 1.72
C ASN A 104 3.09 52.36 1.80
N ASN A 105 2.04 52.01 1.07
CA ASN A 105 0.82 52.81 0.89
C ASN A 105 -0.46 52.06 1.31
N HIS A 106 -0.65 51.82 2.61
CA HIS A 106 -1.83 51.11 3.14
C HIS A 106 -3.15 51.92 3.10
N GLY A 107 -3.59 52.37 1.92
CA GLY A 107 -4.92 52.94 1.71
C GLY A 107 -5.14 53.57 0.31
N PRO A 108 -6.36 53.49 -0.26
CA PRO A 108 -6.65 54.08 -1.57
C PRO A 108 -6.72 55.61 -1.53
N ASP A 109 -5.85 56.28 -2.31
CA ASP A 109 -5.79 57.75 -2.41
C ASP A 109 -6.78 58.34 -3.44
N CYS A 110 -7.19 59.59 -3.20
CA CYS A 110 -7.99 60.40 -4.10
C CYS A 110 -7.32 61.74 -4.51
N CYS A 111 -6.21 62.17 -3.89
CA CYS A 111 -5.74 63.57 -3.91
C CYS A 111 -4.23 63.85 -3.63
N GLY A 112 -3.32 62.89 -3.77
CA GLY A 112 -1.87 62.99 -3.53
C GLY A 112 -0.99 63.06 -4.81
N PRO A 113 0.23 63.65 -4.77
CA PRO A 113 1.07 63.77 -5.96
C PRO A 113 2.33 62.87 -5.97
N LEU A 114 2.22 61.68 -6.58
CA LEU A 114 3.32 60.90 -7.21
C LEU A 114 4.68 60.96 -6.50
N SER A 115 4.80 60.32 -5.35
CA SER A 115 6.06 59.99 -4.70
C SER A 115 6.18 58.49 -4.55
N SER A 116 6.90 57.86 -5.49
CA SER A 116 7.50 56.53 -5.38
C SER A 116 6.75 55.56 -4.47
N PHE A 117 5.65 55.03 -5.00
CA PHE A 117 5.08 53.80 -4.47
C PHE A 117 6.08 52.67 -4.62
N ASP A 118 5.94 51.68 -3.75
CA ASP A 118 6.70 50.45 -3.76
C ASP A 118 5.70 49.31 -3.97
N GLU A 119 5.81 48.64 -5.11
CA GLU A 119 4.99 47.47 -5.44
C GLU A 119 5.43 46.23 -4.63
N PHE A 120 6.64 46.25 -4.04
CA PHE A 120 7.21 45.15 -3.25
C PHE A 120 7.65 45.59 -1.83
N PRO A 121 6.74 46.08 -0.95
CA PRO A 121 7.00 46.71 0.37
C PRO A 121 7.93 46.05 1.40
N HIS A 122 8.47 44.86 1.11
CA HIS A 122 9.30 44.02 1.97
C HIS A 122 10.57 43.50 1.25
N ASN A 123 10.82 43.91 0.00
CA ASN A 123 11.97 43.49 -0.81
C ASN A 123 12.67 44.69 -1.46
N GLY A 124 13.48 45.42 -0.69
CA GLY A 124 14.20 46.64 -1.09
C GLY A 124 15.32 46.49 -2.13
N ASN A 125 15.20 45.49 -3.00
CA ASN A 125 15.89 45.31 -4.27
C ASN A 125 14.95 45.49 -5.49
N GLN A 126 13.63 45.37 -5.29
CA GLN A 126 12.55 45.53 -6.28
C GLN A 126 11.62 46.67 -5.86
N TRP A 127 10.95 47.35 -6.80
CA TRP A 127 9.94 48.37 -6.45
C TRP A 127 8.99 48.79 -7.58
N GLU A 128 9.29 48.49 -8.84
CA GLU A 128 8.42 48.70 -10.01
C GLU A 128 8.19 47.37 -10.73
N ASP A 129 6.94 47.15 -11.17
CA ASP A 129 6.48 46.08 -12.07
C ASP A 129 5.78 46.82 -13.24
N LEU A 130 6.21 46.56 -14.48
CA LEU A 130 5.80 47.31 -15.69
C LEU A 130 4.91 46.52 -16.65
N ASP A 131 4.75 45.22 -16.48
CA ASP A 131 3.81 44.40 -17.26
C ASP A 131 2.85 43.52 -16.43
N ASP A 132 2.74 43.84 -15.13
CA ASP A 132 1.75 43.36 -14.17
C ASP A 132 1.83 41.83 -13.97
N ASP A 133 3.04 41.30 -13.69
CA ASP A 133 3.32 39.85 -13.58
C ASP A 133 3.67 39.34 -12.17
N GLY A 134 4.00 40.24 -11.23
CA GLY A 134 4.34 39.93 -9.85
C GLY A 134 5.85 39.75 -9.57
N TRP A 135 6.71 39.97 -10.56
CA TRP A 135 8.16 40.06 -10.41
C TRP A 135 8.63 41.50 -10.69
N GLY A 136 9.56 42.01 -9.87
CA GLY A 136 10.06 43.38 -10.06
C GLY A 136 11.03 43.50 -11.24
N ASP A 137 10.90 44.55 -12.05
CA ASP A 137 11.78 44.87 -13.19
C ASP A 137 13.27 45.03 -12.78
N GLU A 138 13.52 45.32 -11.50
CA GLU A 138 14.83 45.67 -10.96
C GLU A 138 15.73 44.47 -10.69
N SER A 139 16.06 43.77 -11.78
CA SER A 139 17.27 42.96 -11.87
C SER A 139 18.48 43.68 -11.24
N ALA A 140 19.09 43.06 -10.22
CA ALA A 140 20.10 43.67 -9.34
C ALA A 140 21.49 43.88 -10.01
N PHE A 141 21.53 44.27 -11.28
CA PHE A 141 22.70 44.25 -12.16
C PHE A 141 23.67 45.45 -11.96
N VAL A 142 23.89 45.86 -10.71
CA VAL A 142 24.70 47.04 -10.34
C VAL A 142 26.19 46.80 -10.62
N ASN A 143 26.60 47.13 -11.84
CA ASN A 143 27.98 47.10 -12.35
C ASN A 143 28.63 45.71 -12.49
N GLY A 144 27.85 44.63 -12.62
CA GLY A 144 28.35 43.29 -12.95
C GLY A 144 29.15 42.64 -11.82
N ASN A 145 28.57 42.64 -10.62
CA ASN A 145 29.05 41.92 -9.45
C ASN A 145 27.82 41.44 -8.67
N GLU A 146 27.72 40.12 -8.47
CA GLU A 146 26.59 39.42 -7.85
C GLU A 146 26.49 39.69 -6.33
N THR A 147 26.18 40.93 -5.93
CA THR A 147 25.84 41.25 -4.54
C THR A 147 24.76 42.33 -4.48
N SER A 148 23.63 41.99 -3.87
CA SER A 148 22.66 42.96 -3.37
C SER A 148 23.28 43.91 -2.32
N ARG A 149 22.51 44.93 -1.93
CA ARG A 149 22.83 45.97 -0.95
C ARG A 149 23.14 45.41 0.45
N ASP A 150 22.62 44.23 0.80
CA ASP A 150 22.92 43.49 2.03
C ASP A 150 24.16 42.57 1.91
N GLY A 151 24.45 42.07 0.71
CA GLY A 151 25.50 41.11 0.39
C GLY A 151 25.02 39.74 -0.08
N SER A 152 23.70 39.53 -0.26
CA SER A 152 23.12 38.32 -0.87
C SER A 152 23.37 38.25 -2.38
N ILE A 153 23.35 37.03 -2.93
CA ILE A 153 23.26 36.77 -4.37
C ILE A 153 21.76 36.62 -4.64
N ASP A 154 21.13 37.72 -5.04
CA ASP A 154 19.67 37.78 -5.20
C ASP A 154 19.27 37.62 -6.68
N TRP A 155 18.25 36.81 -6.93
CA TRP A 155 17.62 36.54 -8.23
C TRP A 155 16.16 37.04 -8.27
N SER A 156 15.69 37.76 -7.24
CA SER A 156 14.28 38.18 -7.01
C SER A 156 13.64 39.14 -8.02
N GLY A 157 14.32 39.48 -9.11
CA GLY A 157 13.79 40.38 -10.15
C GLY A 157 13.55 39.65 -11.45
N ASP A 158 12.64 40.15 -12.26
CA ASP A 158 12.28 39.59 -13.54
C ASP A 158 13.48 39.47 -14.50
N GLN A 159 13.51 38.36 -15.24
CA GLN A 159 14.47 38.02 -16.28
C GLN A 159 13.93 38.27 -17.70
N CYS A 160 12.66 38.65 -17.85
CA CYS A 160 11.93 38.93 -19.08
C CYS A 160 11.22 40.33 -19.19
N PRO A 161 11.78 41.47 -18.69
CA PRO A 161 11.03 42.74 -18.42
C PRO A 161 10.65 43.58 -19.66
N ASP A 162 9.95 42.94 -20.56
CA ASP A 162 9.33 43.40 -21.81
C ASP A 162 8.13 42.45 -22.16
N ALA A 163 7.80 41.44 -21.32
CA ALA A 163 6.89 40.31 -21.64
C ALA A 163 6.45 39.42 -20.44
N GLN A 164 5.56 39.94 -19.57
CA GLN A 164 4.71 39.26 -18.55
C GLN A 164 4.77 37.73 -18.53
N GLY A 165 5.20 37.15 -17.40
CA GLY A 165 5.28 35.72 -17.21
C GLY A 165 5.19 35.26 -15.76
N PHE A 166 5.19 33.94 -15.56
CA PHE A 166 4.89 33.33 -14.25
C PHE A 166 5.84 32.18 -13.87
N SER A 167 6.86 31.89 -14.70
CA SER A 167 7.87 30.89 -14.34
C SER A 167 8.63 31.29 -13.07
N ARG A 168 8.85 30.31 -12.21
CA ARG A 168 9.30 30.44 -10.81
C ARG A 168 10.51 29.59 -10.46
N PHE A 169 10.86 28.60 -11.30
CA PHE A 169 11.91 27.62 -11.02
C PHE A 169 13.25 27.87 -11.72
N ASP A 170 13.28 28.61 -12.85
CA ASP A 170 14.54 29.00 -13.51
C ASP A 170 14.69 30.52 -13.72
N ARG A 171 13.79 31.15 -14.49
CA ARG A 171 13.79 32.57 -14.81
C ARG A 171 12.51 33.20 -14.26
N GLY A 172 12.60 33.90 -13.14
CA GLY A 172 11.49 34.71 -12.63
C GLY A 172 10.92 35.63 -13.70
N GLY A 173 9.59 35.77 -13.74
CA GLY A 173 8.80 36.64 -14.65
C GLY A 173 8.86 36.29 -16.14
N CYS A 174 9.43 35.15 -16.51
CA CYS A 174 9.39 34.70 -17.90
C CYS A 174 8.11 33.93 -18.25
N VAL A 175 7.73 34.02 -19.54
CA VAL A 175 6.61 33.25 -20.10
C VAL A 175 6.78 31.76 -19.79
N ASP A 176 5.71 31.17 -19.31
CA ASP A 176 5.50 29.74 -19.03
C ASP A 176 4.20 29.38 -19.76
N SER A 177 4.26 28.47 -20.73
CA SER A 177 3.13 28.18 -21.64
C SER A 177 2.16 27.12 -21.11
N ASP A 178 2.54 26.30 -20.13
CA ASP A 178 1.70 25.22 -19.60
C ASP A 178 1.47 25.24 -18.08
N GLY A 179 2.24 26.03 -17.33
CA GLY A 179 2.02 26.38 -15.93
C GLY A 179 2.79 25.52 -14.92
N ASP A 180 3.73 24.69 -15.37
CA ASP A 180 4.51 23.84 -14.46
C ASP A 180 5.48 24.66 -13.56
N GLY A 181 5.84 25.89 -13.97
CA GLY A 181 6.72 26.81 -13.28
C GLY A 181 8.10 27.00 -13.91
N TRP A 182 8.42 26.34 -15.02
CA TRP A 182 9.64 26.50 -15.81
C TRP A 182 9.39 27.35 -17.07
N SER A 183 10.42 28.06 -17.52
CA SER A 183 10.23 29.11 -18.54
C SER A 183 10.43 28.66 -20.00
N ASP A 184 9.62 29.20 -20.90
CA ASP A 184 9.65 28.97 -22.36
C ASP A 184 11.04 29.20 -22.99
N PRO A 185 11.53 28.33 -23.90
CA PRO A 185 12.83 28.49 -24.58
C PRO A 185 12.86 29.65 -25.62
N THR A 186 12.99 30.89 -25.12
CA THR A 186 12.92 32.13 -25.92
C THR A 186 14.05 32.32 -26.94
N SER A 187 13.73 32.91 -28.10
CA SER A 187 14.69 33.07 -29.22
C SER A 187 14.96 34.54 -29.59
N VAL A 188 15.87 35.18 -28.87
CA VAL A 188 16.18 36.61 -29.06
C VAL A 188 16.93 36.90 -30.37
N ASN A 189 16.23 37.53 -31.32
CA ASN A 189 16.77 38.27 -32.48
C ASN A 189 17.80 37.56 -33.40
N GLY A 190 17.83 36.23 -33.44
CA GLY A 190 18.41 35.47 -34.57
C GLY A 190 19.92 35.64 -34.80
N SER A 191 20.70 35.91 -33.76
CA SER A 191 22.17 35.97 -33.82
C SER A 191 22.78 35.48 -32.51
N THR A 192 22.90 34.15 -32.39
CA THR A 192 23.21 33.38 -31.16
C THR A 192 22.25 33.67 -30.00
N PRO A 193 21.33 32.75 -29.65
CA PRO A 193 20.50 32.91 -28.46
C PRO A 193 21.36 32.96 -27.20
N ALA A 194 20.87 33.65 -26.16
CA ALA A 194 21.47 33.60 -24.83
C ALA A 194 21.01 32.36 -24.05
N TRP A 195 19.73 32.00 -24.17
CA TRP A 195 19.03 31.02 -23.34
C TRP A 195 18.34 29.95 -24.21
N VAL A 196 19.12 29.07 -24.86
CA VAL A 196 18.58 27.99 -25.71
C VAL A 196 19.39 26.71 -25.56
N TYR A 197 18.71 25.67 -25.09
CA TYR A 197 18.88 24.27 -25.50
C TYR A 197 20.32 23.78 -25.61
N ASN A 198 21.05 23.82 -24.49
CA ASN A 198 22.34 23.14 -24.37
C ASN A 198 22.33 22.15 -23.21
N ARG A 199 21.77 20.97 -23.50
CA ARG A 199 21.76 19.74 -22.69
C ARG A 199 23.11 19.38 -22.03
N SER A 200 24.25 19.92 -22.52
CA SER A 200 25.58 19.73 -21.93
C SER A 200 26.08 20.84 -20.99
N GLN A 201 25.25 21.84 -20.66
CA GLN A 201 25.61 22.98 -19.81
C GLN A 201 24.79 23.09 -18.52
N CYS A 202 23.49 22.75 -18.54
CA CYS A 202 22.66 22.68 -17.33
C CYS A 202 23.26 21.77 -16.26
N HIS A 203 23.70 20.59 -16.67
CA HIS A 203 24.18 19.53 -15.78
C HIS A 203 25.73 19.40 -15.81
N ALA A 204 26.43 20.52 -16.00
CA ALA A 204 27.89 20.56 -15.91
C ALA A 204 28.33 20.27 -14.46
N PRO A 205 29.20 19.29 -14.17
CA PRO A 205 29.50 18.89 -12.78
C PRO A 205 30.00 20.04 -11.88
N GLY A 206 29.10 20.54 -11.03
CA GLY A 206 29.30 21.72 -10.19
C GLY A 206 28.55 22.99 -10.62
N SER A 207 27.57 22.91 -11.53
CA SER A 207 26.46 23.86 -11.62
C SER A 207 25.49 23.67 -10.44
N ASP A 208 24.63 24.68 -10.26
CA ASP A 208 23.54 24.77 -9.29
C ASP A 208 22.18 24.39 -9.90
N GLY A 209 22.16 23.85 -11.12
CA GLY A 209 20.95 23.49 -11.88
C GLY A 209 20.24 24.68 -12.55
N HIS A 210 20.24 25.85 -11.92
CA HIS A 210 19.44 27.01 -12.36
C HIS A 210 20.07 27.76 -13.56
N ALA A 211 21.38 27.64 -13.76
CA ALA A 211 22.09 28.40 -14.78
C ALA A 211 21.84 27.89 -16.23
N ASN A 212 20.89 28.53 -16.93
CA ASN A 212 20.58 28.44 -18.37
C ASN A 212 19.62 27.31 -18.83
N CYS A 213 18.61 26.98 -18.01
CA CYS A 213 17.77 25.81 -18.19
C CYS A 213 16.28 26.16 -18.32
N ALA A 214 15.94 26.71 -19.48
CA ALA A 214 14.56 26.82 -19.95
C ALA A 214 13.97 25.42 -20.21
N ASP A 215 12.66 25.31 -20.20
CA ASP A 215 11.90 24.08 -20.40
C ASP A 215 12.15 23.41 -21.78
N ASN A 216 12.02 22.08 -21.79
CA ASN A 216 12.13 21.20 -22.94
C ASN A 216 10.78 20.81 -23.60
N TRP A 217 9.63 20.90 -22.91
CA TRP A 217 8.30 20.58 -23.45
C TRP A 217 7.20 21.62 -23.11
N PRO A 218 7.18 22.82 -23.73
CA PRO A 218 6.30 23.94 -23.34
C PRO A 218 4.82 23.80 -23.76
N ASP A 219 4.31 22.57 -23.75
CA ASP A 219 2.98 22.14 -24.16
C ASP A 219 2.46 20.97 -23.27
N GLU A 220 3.21 20.49 -22.26
CA GLU A 220 2.96 19.26 -21.47
C GLU A 220 3.41 19.40 -19.99
N PRO A 221 2.57 19.93 -19.07
CA PRO A 221 2.93 20.45 -17.72
C PRO A 221 3.28 19.39 -16.66
N THR A 222 3.76 18.23 -17.10
CA THR A 222 4.29 17.17 -16.25
C THR A 222 5.76 16.88 -16.51
N GLN A 223 6.42 17.55 -17.46
CA GLN A 223 7.84 17.32 -17.80
C GLN A 223 8.59 18.59 -18.22
N TRP A 224 9.60 18.95 -17.43
CA TRP A 224 10.44 20.12 -17.67
C TRP A 224 11.87 19.81 -18.17
N HIS A 225 12.41 18.62 -17.86
CA HIS A 225 13.83 18.31 -18.01
C HIS A 225 14.12 16.94 -18.66
N ASP A 226 15.23 16.89 -19.41
CA ASP A 226 15.75 15.73 -20.16
C ASP A 226 17.28 15.75 -19.97
N ARG A 227 17.74 15.18 -18.85
CA ARG A 227 19.11 15.37 -18.36
C ARG A 227 20.16 14.72 -19.25
N ASP A 228 19.94 13.46 -19.64
CA ASP A 228 20.92 12.64 -20.35
C ASP A 228 20.73 12.61 -21.87
N GLY A 229 19.50 12.83 -22.34
CA GLY A 229 19.19 13.14 -23.72
C GLY A 229 18.45 12.12 -24.56
N ASP A 230 17.82 11.10 -24.00
CA ASP A 230 17.10 10.10 -24.79
C ASP A 230 15.72 10.59 -25.30
N GLY A 231 15.08 11.50 -24.57
CA GLY A 231 13.76 12.07 -24.86
C GLY A 231 12.61 11.62 -23.96
N TYR A 232 12.88 10.89 -22.86
CA TYR A 232 11.99 10.75 -21.72
C TYR A 232 12.26 11.89 -20.71
N GLY A 233 11.35 12.09 -19.76
CA GLY A 233 11.36 13.26 -18.87
C GLY A 233 11.70 12.95 -17.42
N ASP A 234 12.62 13.74 -16.87
CA ASP A 234 13.17 13.69 -15.52
C ASP A 234 12.13 13.56 -14.38
N ASN A 235 10.89 14.00 -14.60
CA ASN A 235 9.82 13.86 -13.60
C ASN A 235 9.33 12.41 -13.55
N GLY A 236 9.90 11.66 -12.61
CA GLY A 236 9.57 10.26 -12.37
C GLY A 236 8.23 10.00 -11.68
N THR A 237 7.39 11.00 -11.37
CA THR A 237 6.16 10.79 -10.59
C THR A 237 5.17 9.84 -11.30
N PRO A 238 4.34 9.09 -10.55
CA PRO A 238 3.28 8.29 -11.14
C PRO A 238 2.29 9.17 -11.92
N GLY A 239 2.03 8.82 -13.18
CA GLY A 239 1.14 9.56 -14.06
C GLY A 239 1.82 10.59 -14.97
N ALA A 240 3.06 11.00 -14.68
CA ALA A 240 3.81 11.95 -15.53
C ALA A 240 4.03 11.40 -16.95
N TRP A 241 3.91 12.28 -17.94
CA TRP A 241 4.04 11.96 -19.36
C TRP A 241 5.47 11.49 -19.66
N GLN A 242 5.62 10.33 -20.31
CA GLN A 242 6.94 9.74 -20.65
C GLN A 242 7.99 9.83 -19.52
N ARG A 243 7.57 9.54 -18.28
CA ARG A 243 8.43 9.51 -17.09
C ARG A 243 9.70 8.70 -17.30
N ASP A 244 10.82 9.25 -16.86
CA ASP A 244 12.13 8.62 -16.83
C ASP A 244 12.45 8.08 -15.42
N ARG A 245 12.98 6.86 -15.38
CA ARG A 245 13.42 6.14 -14.18
C ARG A 245 14.92 6.21 -13.96
N PHE A 246 15.71 6.58 -14.99
CA PHE A 246 17.16 6.66 -14.95
C PHE A 246 17.74 7.97 -15.55
N PRO A 247 17.44 9.18 -15.02
CA PRO A 247 17.81 10.47 -15.65
C PRO A 247 19.31 10.86 -15.64
N GLU A 248 20.20 9.88 -15.80
CA GLU A 248 21.65 10.01 -16.00
C GLU A 248 22.19 8.93 -16.98
N ASP A 249 21.34 8.06 -17.56
CA ASP A 249 21.69 6.99 -18.52
C ASP A 249 20.71 6.94 -19.70
N ASN A 250 21.02 7.68 -20.78
CA ASN A 250 20.27 7.79 -22.05
C ASN A 250 20.11 6.49 -22.88
N THR A 251 20.21 5.35 -22.23
CA THR A 251 19.93 4.03 -22.78
C THR A 251 18.91 3.25 -21.93
N GLN A 252 18.46 3.82 -20.81
CA GLN A 252 17.47 3.30 -19.88
C GLN A 252 16.49 4.41 -19.49
N TRP A 253 15.22 4.06 -19.33
CA TRP A 253 14.17 5.04 -18.99
C TRP A 253 12.95 4.42 -18.32
N ASN A 254 12.69 3.13 -18.58
CA ASN A 254 11.62 2.38 -17.95
C ASN A 254 12.20 1.36 -16.97
N ASP A 255 11.53 1.26 -15.83
CA ASP A 255 11.73 0.33 -14.71
C ASP A 255 10.30 -0.07 -14.34
N SER A 256 9.96 -1.33 -14.62
CA SER A 256 8.60 -1.89 -14.58
C SER A 256 8.20 -2.54 -13.25
N ASP A 257 9.15 -2.83 -12.37
CA ASP A 257 8.92 -3.49 -11.07
C ASP A 257 9.64 -2.81 -9.88
N ASP A 258 10.30 -1.69 -10.14
CA ASP A 258 10.86 -0.73 -9.18
C ASP A 258 12.15 -1.20 -8.46
N ASP A 259 12.89 -2.15 -9.05
CA ASP A 259 14.12 -2.73 -8.47
C ASP A 259 15.41 -1.90 -8.73
N GLY A 260 15.36 -0.96 -9.68
CA GLY A 260 16.48 -0.09 -10.03
C GLY A 260 17.38 -0.59 -11.16
N TYR A 261 16.96 -1.58 -11.94
CA TYR A 261 17.52 -1.93 -13.24
C TYR A 261 16.52 -1.60 -14.36
N GLY A 262 17.03 -1.37 -15.58
CA GLY A 262 16.21 -0.82 -16.66
C GLY A 262 15.78 -1.84 -17.71
N ASP A 263 14.50 -1.83 -18.06
CA ASP A 263 13.83 -2.74 -18.99
C ASP A 263 14.50 -2.89 -20.36
N ASN A 264 15.26 -1.88 -20.84
CA ASN A 264 15.69 -1.86 -22.23
C ASN A 264 16.83 -2.88 -22.47
N PRO A 265 16.63 -3.95 -23.26
CA PRO A 265 17.59 -5.05 -23.43
C PRO A 265 18.76 -4.69 -24.36
N SER A 266 19.10 -3.41 -24.43
CA SER A 266 20.24 -2.84 -25.15
C SER A 266 20.83 -1.61 -24.43
N GLY A 267 20.33 -1.28 -23.24
CA GLY A 267 20.89 -0.24 -22.38
C GLY A 267 22.09 -0.70 -21.56
N THR A 268 22.58 0.18 -20.68
CA THR A 268 23.52 -0.19 -19.61
C THR A 268 22.76 -0.89 -18.50
N THR A 269 23.37 -1.91 -17.89
CA THR A 269 22.75 -2.76 -16.84
C THR A 269 21.28 -3.08 -17.13
N PRO A 270 20.99 -3.72 -18.28
CA PRO A 270 19.64 -4.12 -18.62
C PRO A 270 19.15 -5.17 -17.63
N ASP A 271 17.89 -5.05 -17.25
CA ASP A 271 17.22 -6.13 -16.55
C ASP A 271 16.93 -7.30 -17.50
N ASP A 272 17.17 -8.52 -17.03
CA ASP A 272 16.86 -9.78 -17.70
C ASP A 272 15.50 -10.38 -17.23
N CYS A 273 14.84 -9.79 -16.21
CA CYS A 273 13.54 -10.17 -15.62
C CYS A 273 12.46 -9.03 -15.50
N PRO A 274 12.12 -8.20 -16.52
CA PRO A 274 11.42 -6.88 -16.38
C PRO A 274 9.95 -6.81 -15.92
N VAL A 275 9.56 -7.66 -14.96
CA VAL A 275 8.25 -7.74 -14.26
C VAL A 275 8.36 -8.52 -12.92
N SER A 276 9.57 -8.74 -12.41
CA SER A 276 9.92 -9.66 -11.32
C SER A 276 11.17 -9.22 -10.55
N ALA A 277 11.12 -8.01 -9.96
CA ALA A 277 12.15 -7.35 -9.16
C ALA A 277 13.13 -8.28 -8.40
N GLY A 278 14.44 -7.98 -8.49
CA GLY A 278 15.47 -8.92 -8.08
C GLY A 278 16.75 -8.32 -7.53
N THR A 279 17.72 -9.20 -7.25
CA THR A 279 19.05 -8.82 -6.73
C THR A 279 20.20 -9.60 -7.35
N SER A 280 19.93 -10.50 -8.31
CA SER A 280 20.98 -11.27 -8.99
C SER A 280 21.92 -10.37 -9.80
N THR A 281 23.22 -10.70 -9.79
CA THR A 281 24.29 -9.86 -10.37
C THR A 281 25.35 -10.61 -11.19
N VAL A 282 25.29 -11.95 -11.27
CA VAL A 282 26.40 -12.77 -11.79
C VAL A 282 26.11 -13.42 -13.14
N ASP A 283 24.95 -14.06 -13.32
CA ASP A 283 24.57 -14.76 -14.56
C ASP A 283 23.55 -14.01 -15.41
N ARG A 284 22.58 -13.41 -14.73
CA ARG A 284 21.37 -12.78 -15.22
C ARG A 284 21.08 -11.62 -14.24
N LEU A 285 20.85 -10.41 -14.73
CA LEU A 285 20.70 -9.22 -13.86
C LEU A 285 19.25 -9.06 -13.41
N ALA A 286 19.04 -8.48 -12.21
CA ALA A 286 17.73 -8.05 -11.69
C ALA A 286 16.64 -9.14 -11.64
N CYS A 287 17.05 -10.40 -11.58
CA CYS A 287 16.14 -11.51 -11.31
C CYS A 287 16.15 -11.86 -9.80
N PRO A 288 15.11 -12.57 -9.32
CA PRO A 288 15.07 -13.09 -7.97
C PRO A 288 16.33 -13.91 -7.65
N ASP A 289 16.87 -13.69 -6.45
CA ASP A 289 18.05 -14.33 -5.88
C ASP A 289 17.69 -14.56 -4.41
N SER A 290 17.14 -15.75 -4.11
CA SER A 290 16.47 -16.04 -2.84
C SER A 290 17.41 -16.19 -1.64
N ASP A 291 18.74 -16.23 -1.85
CA ASP A 291 19.72 -16.39 -0.76
C ASP A 291 20.89 -15.39 -0.75
N GLY A 292 21.01 -14.54 -1.76
CA GLY A 292 21.87 -13.35 -1.80
C GLY A 292 23.30 -13.62 -2.24
N ASP A 293 23.55 -14.69 -2.99
CA ASP A 293 24.88 -15.06 -3.50
C ASP A 293 25.23 -14.40 -4.85
N GLY A 294 24.22 -13.91 -5.57
CA GLY A 294 24.33 -13.19 -6.84
C GLY A 294 23.94 -13.99 -8.09
N TRP A 295 23.66 -15.29 -8.00
CA TRP A 295 23.08 -16.08 -9.09
C TRP A 295 21.56 -16.05 -9.04
N SER A 296 20.91 -16.03 -10.21
CA SER A 296 19.45 -15.95 -10.28
C SER A 296 18.74 -17.29 -10.00
N ASP A 297 17.58 -17.23 -9.36
CA ASP A 297 16.69 -18.36 -9.09
C ASP A 297 16.27 -19.08 -10.39
N PRO A 298 16.12 -20.42 -10.39
CA PRO A 298 15.77 -21.18 -11.59
C PRO A 298 14.27 -21.10 -11.93
N ASP A 299 13.96 -20.69 -13.17
CA ASP A 299 12.60 -20.47 -13.66
C ASP A 299 12.31 -21.07 -15.05
N SER A 300 11.19 -20.68 -15.66
CA SER A 300 10.73 -21.19 -16.97
C SER A 300 11.57 -20.72 -18.18
N SER A 301 12.44 -19.73 -17.98
CA SER A 301 13.33 -19.09 -18.95
C SER A 301 14.81 -19.45 -18.69
N ALA A 302 15.22 -19.53 -17.43
CA ALA A 302 16.57 -19.89 -17.00
C ALA A 302 16.53 -21.15 -16.12
N LEU A 303 17.00 -22.29 -16.67
CA LEU A 303 17.08 -23.54 -15.90
C LEU A 303 18.28 -23.55 -14.95
N ALA A 304 18.10 -24.22 -13.80
CA ALA A 304 19.16 -24.56 -12.86
C ALA A 304 20.36 -25.24 -13.54
N HIS A 305 21.56 -25.01 -13.00
CA HIS A 305 22.76 -25.77 -13.35
C HIS A 305 22.54 -27.28 -13.02
N PRO A 306 23.00 -28.24 -13.85
CA PRO A 306 23.80 -28.10 -15.07
C PRO A 306 22.98 -27.99 -16.38
N LEU A 307 21.65 -27.85 -16.31
CA LEU A 307 20.79 -27.75 -17.50
C LEU A 307 20.72 -26.33 -18.08
N GLY A 308 20.92 -25.31 -17.24
CA GLY A 308 21.19 -23.93 -17.63
C GLY A 308 22.29 -23.31 -16.78
N ASN A 309 22.18 -22.00 -16.52
CA ASN A 309 23.16 -21.23 -15.75
C ASN A 309 22.62 -20.74 -14.39
N ALA A 310 21.30 -20.78 -14.18
CA ALA A 310 20.67 -20.33 -12.95
C ALA A 310 21.07 -21.22 -11.77
N ASP A 311 20.79 -20.76 -10.57
CA ASP A 311 21.12 -21.43 -9.32
C ASP A 311 20.56 -22.88 -9.28
N SER A 312 21.37 -23.82 -8.79
CA SER A 312 20.96 -25.20 -8.47
C SER A 312 20.34 -25.38 -7.08
N ASN A 313 20.44 -24.41 -6.17
CA ASN A 313 20.01 -24.47 -4.78
C ASN A 313 19.76 -23.08 -4.15
N ALA A 314 18.76 -22.37 -4.69
CA ALA A 314 18.26 -21.03 -4.29
C ALA A 314 17.68 -20.96 -2.85
N SER A 315 18.51 -21.32 -1.88
CA SER A 315 18.23 -21.49 -0.44
C SER A 315 19.52 -21.76 0.37
N ASN A 316 20.69 -21.75 -0.26
CA ASN A 316 22.00 -22.04 0.32
C ASN A 316 23.13 -21.37 -0.50
N PRO A 317 23.60 -20.16 -0.12
CA PRO A 317 24.54 -19.31 -0.88
C PRO A 317 25.98 -19.87 -0.95
N GLU A 318 26.18 -21.11 -0.50
CA GLU A 318 27.41 -21.86 -0.68
C GLU A 318 27.32 -22.88 -1.83
N GLN A 319 26.16 -23.13 -2.45
CA GLN A 319 25.90 -24.33 -3.27
C GLN A 319 25.27 -24.06 -4.65
N TRP A 320 25.49 -22.87 -5.21
CA TRP A 320 24.90 -22.36 -6.46
C TRP A 320 25.20 -23.12 -7.76
N ARG A 321 25.97 -24.21 -7.68
CA ARG A 321 26.42 -24.99 -8.83
C ARG A 321 26.48 -26.46 -8.49
N ASP A 322 25.73 -27.26 -9.23
CA ASP A 322 25.84 -28.73 -9.32
C ASP A 322 26.33 -29.10 -10.72
N SER A 323 27.58 -29.54 -10.86
CA SER A 323 28.23 -29.77 -12.17
C SER A 323 27.95 -31.13 -12.81
N ASP A 324 27.31 -32.08 -12.14
CA ASP A 324 26.96 -33.40 -12.72
C ASP A 324 25.48 -33.81 -12.61
N GLY A 325 24.70 -33.09 -11.80
CA GLY A 325 23.24 -33.14 -11.75
C GLY A 325 22.66 -34.09 -10.70
N ASP A 326 23.39 -34.37 -9.61
CA ASP A 326 22.96 -35.29 -8.55
C ASP A 326 22.21 -34.64 -7.36
N GLY A 327 22.15 -33.32 -7.32
CA GLY A 327 21.50 -32.54 -6.26
C GLY A 327 22.41 -32.13 -5.09
N PHE A 328 23.73 -32.35 -5.18
CA PHE A 328 24.71 -31.83 -4.22
C PHE A 328 25.68 -30.85 -4.92
N GLY A 329 25.78 -29.62 -4.40
CA GLY A 329 26.60 -28.58 -5.03
C GLY A 329 28.10 -28.81 -4.94
N ASP A 330 28.86 -28.31 -5.93
CA ASP A 330 30.30 -28.48 -6.13
C ASP A 330 31.17 -28.08 -4.92
N PHE A 331 30.63 -27.26 -4.02
CA PHE A 331 31.35 -26.65 -2.91
C PHE A 331 31.44 -27.59 -1.71
N SER A 332 32.25 -28.65 -1.88
CA SER A 332 32.65 -29.68 -0.90
C SER A 332 33.03 -29.25 0.52
N SER A 333 33.25 -27.96 0.75
CA SER A 333 33.57 -27.38 2.06
C SER A 333 32.39 -26.73 2.78
N GLY A 334 31.30 -26.45 2.08
CA GLY A 334 30.10 -25.80 2.60
C GLY A 334 29.09 -26.77 3.21
N ILE A 335 27.95 -26.24 3.63
CA ILE A 335 26.85 -27.05 4.17
C ILE A 335 26.22 -27.86 3.03
N ASN A 336 26.14 -29.18 3.25
CA ASN A 336 25.55 -30.17 2.34
C ASN A 336 26.22 -30.39 0.97
N GLY A 337 27.34 -29.71 0.65
CA GLY A 337 28.05 -29.87 -0.62
C GLY A 337 28.65 -31.25 -0.88
N ASP A 338 28.89 -31.53 -2.17
CA ASP A 338 29.40 -32.78 -2.72
C ASP A 338 30.90 -33.00 -2.45
N GLN A 339 31.30 -34.25 -2.22
CA GLN A 339 32.69 -34.67 -2.09
C GLN A 339 33.31 -35.23 -3.39
N CYS A 340 32.55 -35.33 -4.49
CA CYS A 340 32.99 -35.82 -5.80
C CYS A 340 32.60 -35.00 -7.07
N PRO A 341 32.70 -33.63 -7.15
CA PRO A 341 31.90 -32.71 -8.04
C PRO A 341 31.92 -32.82 -9.57
N GLU A 342 32.28 -33.96 -10.14
CA GLU A 342 32.23 -34.26 -11.57
C GLU A 342 31.83 -35.75 -11.82
N GLN A 343 31.16 -36.39 -10.85
CA GLN A 343 30.79 -37.81 -10.83
C GLN A 343 29.52 -38.10 -10.00
N PHE A 344 28.35 -37.86 -10.59
CA PHE A 344 27.01 -38.17 -10.06
C PHE A 344 26.98 -39.32 -9.05
N GLY A 345 26.52 -39.02 -7.84
CA GLY A 345 26.50 -39.94 -6.73
C GLY A 345 25.24 -39.84 -5.88
N TYR A 346 25.43 -40.09 -4.58
CA TYR A 346 24.34 -40.32 -3.65
C TYR A 346 24.73 -39.85 -2.24
N LEU A 347 23.72 -39.63 -1.39
CA LEU A 347 23.89 -39.19 0.00
C LEU A 347 24.89 -40.04 0.83
N ASN A 348 25.04 -41.33 0.47
CA ASN A 348 25.87 -42.33 1.17
C ASN A 348 27.01 -42.93 0.30
N GLY A 349 27.57 -42.18 -0.65
CA GLY A 349 28.66 -42.63 -1.53
C GLY A 349 29.94 -43.12 -0.81
N GLU A 350 30.76 -43.94 -1.48
CA GLU A 350 31.92 -44.60 -0.84
C GLU A 350 32.94 -43.60 -0.26
N LEU A 351 33.12 -42.47 -0.93
CA LEU A 351 34.06 -41.42 -0.55
C LEU A 351 33.40 -40.24 0.20
N GLY A 352 32.07 -40.21 0.30
CA GLY A 352 31.30 -39.11 0.86
C GLY A 352 29.91 -38.97 0.25
N ARG A 353 29.18 -37.93 0.68
CA ARG A 353 27.96 -37.44 0.01
C ARG A 353 28.30 -37.03 -1.43
N GLY A 354 27.38 -37.31 -2.35
CA GLY A 354 27.46 -37.04 -3.79
C GLY A 354 28.55 -37.83 -4.53
N CYS A 355 29.23 -38.75 -3.83
CA CYS A 355 30.13 -39.70 -4.47
C CYS A 355 29.38 -40.94 -4.99
N PRO A 356 29.88 -41.61 -6.05
CA PRO A 356 29.31 -42.86 -6.53
C PRO A 356 29.34 -44.00 -5.49
N LEU A 357 28.42 -44.95 -5.65
CA LEU A 357 28.37 -46.18 -4.87
C LEU A 357 29.41 -47.22 -5.33
N PRO A 358 29.89 -48.11 -4.43
CA PRO A 358 31.01 -49.00 -4.69
C PRO A 358 30.63 -50.26 -5.51
N ALA A 359 30.57 -50.09 -6.83
CA ALA A 359 30.75 -51.11 -7.88
C ALA A 359 29.76 -52.31 -7.94
N ASN A 360 28.96 -52.30 -9.01
CA ASN A 360 28.09 -53.37 -9.50
C ASN A 360 26.90 -53.71 -8.57
N ASP A 361 25.89 -52.86 -8.74
CA ASP A 361 24.47 -53.10 -8.59
C ASP A 361 23.97 -53.42 -10.02
N SER A 362 23.29 -54.56 -10.24
CA SER A 362 23.01 -55.11 -11.58
C SER A 362 21.66 -54.72 -12.17
N ASP A 363 20.69 -54.36 -11.34
CA ASP A 363 19.31 -54.04 -11.70
C ASP A 363 18.90 -52.60 -11.30
N GLY A 364 19.63 -51.98 -10.38
CA GLY A 364 19.61 -50.55 -10.08
C GLY A 364 18.76 -50.18 -8.87
N ASP A 365 18.66 -51.05 -7.86
CA ASP A 365 17.82 -50.85 -6.67
C ASP A 365 18.54 -50.13 -5.51
N GLY A 366 19.86 -49.96 -5.58
CA GLY A 366 20.69 -49.35 -4.54
C GLY A 366 21.41 -50.34 -3.61
N ILE A 367 21.24 -51.65 -3.80
CA ILE A 367 21.91 -52.74 -3.09
C ILE A 367 22.93 -53.40 -4.04
N ILE A 368 24.09 -53.81 -3.52
CA ILE A 368 25.17 -54.38 -4.35
C ILE A 368 25.01 -55.89 -4.56
N ASP A 369 25.44 -56.41 -5.72
CA ASP A 369 25.34 -57.81 -6.16
C ASP A 369 25.75 -58.88 -5.11
N ASP A 370 26.66 -58.53 -4.19
CA ASP A 370 27.23 -59.44 -3.17
C ASP A 370 26.41 -59.50 -1.86
N ASP A 371 25.53 -58.52 -1.61
CA ASP A 371 24.64 -58.43 -0.42
C ASP A 371 23.13 -58.51 -0.78
N ASP A 372 22.75 -58.25 -2.04
CA ASP A 372 21.40 -58.43 -2.58
C ASP A 372 20.89 -59.90 -2.54
N GLN A 373 19.59 -60.07 -2.34
CA GLN A 373 18.87 -61.35 -2.30
C GLN A 373 17.83 -61.51 -3.44
N CYS A 374 17.54 -60.48 -4.23
CA CYS A 374 16.55 -60.45 -5.31
C CYS A 374 17.11 -59.82 -6.63
N PRO A 375 18.05 -60.47 -7.35
CA PRO A 375 18.88 -59.84 -8.40
C PRO A 375 18.21 -59.56 -9.78
N ASP A 376 16.90 -59.29 -9.78
CA ASP A 376 16.08 -58.92 -10.94
C ASP A 376 14.95 -57.95 -10.48
N THR A 377 15.22 -57.03 -9.54
CA THR A 377 14.28 -56.02 -9.02
C THR A 377 14.08 -54.88 -10.02
N THR A 378 12.87 -54.27 -10.06
CA THR A 378 12.63 -53.15 -10.98
C THR A 378 13.32 -51.89 -10.45
N MET A 379 14.27 -51.35 -11.22
CA MET A 379 14.93 -50.08 -10.94
C MET A 379 13.95 -48.97 -10.50
N GLY A 380 14.09 -48.50 -9.25
CA GLY A 380 13.23 -47.48 -8.64
C GLY A 380 12.04 -47.99 -7.81
N GLU A 381 11.84 -49.31 -7.67
CA GLU A 381 10.99 -49.86 -6.60
C GLU A 381 11.67 -49.70 -5.22
N THR A 382 10.87 -49.60 -4.15
CA THR A 382 11.38 -49.52 -2.78
C THR A 382 11.73 -50.92 -2.25
N VAL A 383 12.98 -51.09 -1.79
CA VAL A 383 13.54 -52.38 -1.34
C VAL A 383 13.97 -52.37 0.12
N ASP A 384 14.07 -53.54 0.74
CA ASP A 384 14.69 -53.65 2.07
C ASP A 384 16.19 -53.35 1.98
N THR A 385 16.66 -52.39 2.76
CA THR A 385 18.09 -52.03 2.82
C THR A 385 18.93 -52.94 3.73
N SER A 386 18.31 -53.89 4.45
CA SER A 386 19.01 -54.91 5.23
C SER A 386 18.08 -56.05 5.67
N GLY A 387 18.63 -57.27 5.79
CA GLY A 387 17.89 -58.40 6.35
C GLY A 387 17.95 -59.65 5.46
N PRO A 388 17.02 -60.61 5.62
CA PRO A 388 16.93 -61.80 4.78
C PRO A 388 16.29 -61.53 3.41
N TRP A 389 15.71 -60.34 3.21
CA TRP A 389 15.04 -59.87 2.00
C TRP A 389 15.75 -58.62 1.42
N ALA A 390 17.03 -58.39 1.74
CA ALA A 390 17.74 -57.21 1.26
C ALA A 390 17.76 -57.16 -0.28
N GLY A 391 17.42 -56.00 -0.86
CA GLY A 391 17.23 -55.82 -2.30
C GLY A 391 15.91 -56.36 -2.88
N CYS A 392 15.04 -56.92 -2.04
CA CYS A 392 13.70 -57.36 -2.46
C CYS A 392 12.66 -56.25 -2.25
N SER A 393 11.84 -55.99 -3.26
CA SER A 393 10.63 -55.15 -3.17
C SER A 393 9.42 -55.97 -2.69
N GLU A 394 8.37 -55.28 -2.23
CA GLU A 394 7.11 -55.94 -1.82
C GLU A 394 6.39 -56.68 -2.96
N MET A 395 6.77 -56.46 -4.23
CA MET A 395 6.26 -57.24 -5.39
C MET A 395 6.95 -58.61 -5.53
N GLN A 396 8.03 -58.86 -4.79
CA GLN A 396 8.80 -60.12 -4.81
C GLN A 396 8.69 -60.91 -3.50
N LYS A 397 8.25 -60.27 -2.39
CA LYS A 397 8.01 -60.90 -1.09
C LYS A 397 6.63 -61.57 -1.06
N ASP A 398 6.54 -62.67 -0.31
CA ASP A 398 5.35 -63.49 -0.06
C ASP A 398 5.57 -64.10 1.34
N ASP A 399 5.18 -63.36 2.38
CA ASP A 399 5.60 -63.65 3.77
C ASP A 399 4.78 -64.77 4.45
N ASP A 400 3.55 -65.07 3.99
CA ASP A 400 2.74 -66.18 4.53
C ASP A 400 2.73 -67.45 3.64
N GLY A 401 3.07 -67.32 2.35
CA GLY A 401 3.21 -68.41 1.40
C GLY A 401 1.94 -68.79 0.64
N ASP A 402 0.92 -67.92 0.58
CA ASP A 402 -0.29 -68.12 -0.21
C ASP A 402 -0.10 -67.88 -1.72
N GLY A 403 1.02 -67.27 -2.13
CA GLY A 403 1.38 -67.06 -3.54
C GLY A 403 0.86 -65.78 -4.18
N VAL A 404 0.26 -64.88 -3.40
CA VAL A 404 0.02 -63.47 -3.76
C VAL A 404 1.12 -62.61 -3.12
N PRO A 405 1.89 -61.81 -3.87
CA PRO A 405 2.97 -61.01 -3.28
C PRO A 405 2.45 -59.92 -2.33
N ASN A 406 3.24 -59.62 -1.29
CA ASN A 406 2.92 -58.64 -0.23
C ASN A 406 2.31 -57.33 -0.76
N ALA A 407 2.83 -56.78 -1.87
CA ALA A 407 2.35 -55.51 -2.47
C ALA A 407 0.91 -55.54 -3.02
N ILE A 408 0.31 -56.72 -3.22
CA ILE A 408 -1.08 -56.89 -3.70
C ILE A 408 -1.90 -57.87 -2.84
N ASP A 409 -1.31 -58.39 -1.76
CA ASP A 409 -1.98 -59.20 -0.76
C ASP A 409 -2.65 -58.30 0.30
N GLN A 410 -3.96 -58.46 0.46
CA GLN A 410 -4.78 -57.74 1.44
C GLN A 410 -4.91 -58.52 2.76
N CYS A 411 -4.28 -59.69 2.87
CA CYS A 411 -4.65 -60.74 3.81
C CYS A 411 -3.47 -61.52 4.43
N ALA A 412 -2.29 -60.90 4.55
CA ALA A 412 -0.93 -61.37 4.95
C ALA A 412 -0.73 -62.30 6.18
N ASN A 413 -1.72 -63.10 6.56
CA ASN A 413 -1.67 -64.25 7.49
C ASN A 413 -2.68 -65.35 7.05
N THR A 414 -2.98 -65.45 5.76
CA THR A 414 -3.91 -66.42 5.16
C THR A 414 -3.43 -67.84 5.39
N THR A 415 -4.20 -68.61 6.16
CA THR A 415 -3.87 -70.02 6.47
C THR A 415 -4.42 -71.00 5.43
N ALA A 416 -4.77 -70.53 4.23
CA ALA A 416 -5.34 -71.31 3.14
C ALA A 416 -4.27 -71.72 2.11
N PRO A 417 -4.49 -72.75 1.28
CA PRO A 417 -3.59 -73.07 0.18
C PRO A 417 -3.71 -72.06 -0.99
N PRO A 418 -2.64 -71.81 -1.76
CA PRO A 418 -2.61 -70.96 -2.97
C PRO A 418 -3.66 -71.23 -4.07
N GLU A 419 -4.45 -72.30 -3.95
CA GLU A 419 -5.49 -72.69 -4.91
C GLU A 419 -6.92 -72.44 -4.40
N GLU A 420 -7.07 -71.87 -3.19
CA GLU A 420 -8.35 -71.57 -2.51
C GLU A 420 -8.45 -70.09 -2.04
N VAL A 421 -7.50 -69.24 -2.46
CA VAL A 421 -7.44 -67.78 -2.17
C VAL A 421 -7.89 -66.96 -3.39
N ASN A 422 -8.22 -65.69 -3.19
CA ASN A 422 -8.66 -64.79 -4.25
C ASN A 422 -7.48 -64.03 -4.91
N GLU A 423 -7.78 -63.04 -5.76
CA GLU A 423 -6.78 -62.22 -6.48
C GLU A 423 -6.00 -61.25 -5.56
N PHE A 424 -6.34 -61.21 -4.26
CA PHE A 424 -5.80 -60.32 -3.23
C PHE A 424 -5.35 -61.09 -1.96
N GLY A 425 -5.00 -62.37 -2.09
CA GLY A 425 -4.50 -63.22 -1.00
C GLY A 425 -5.53 -63.64 0.06
N CYS A 426 -6.81 -63.33 -0.14
CA CYS A 426 -7.85 -63.58 0.87
C CYS A 426 -8.63 -64.88 0.61
N SER A 427 -8.81 -65.69 1.65
CA SER A 427 -9.75 -66.82 1.62
C SER A 427 -11.22 -66.37 1.69
N GLU A 428 -12.16 -67.20 1.23
CA GLU A 428 -13.62 -66.92 1.26
C GLU A 428 -14.14 -66.55 2.67
N ASP A 429 -13.59 -67.16 3.73
CA ASP A 429 -13.95 -66.87 5.12
C ASP A 429 -13.40 -65.49 5.59
N GLN A 430 -12.25 -65.03 5.06
CA GLN A 430 -11.72 -63.67 5.30
C GLN A 430 -12.51 -62.63 4.49
N SER A 431 -12.76 -62.89 3.20
CA SER A 431 -13.44 -61.95 2.30
C SER A 431 -14.95 -61.82 2.49
N THR A 432 -15.50 -62.39 3.57
CA THR A 432 -16.91 -62.22 3.98
C THR A 432 -17.06 -61.99 5.48
N GLN A 433 -15.94 -61.69 6.16
CA GLN A 433 -15.92 -61.31 7.57
C GLN A 433 -16.37 -59.84 7.71
N ASP A 434 -17.20 -59.61 8.72
CA ASP A 434 -17.79 -58.33 9.14
C ASP A 434 -17.71 -58.38 10.68
N SER A 435 -16.76 -57.64 11.25
CA SER A 435 -16.33 -57.78 12.65
C SER A 435 -17.04 -56.83 13.62
N ASP A 436 -17.42 -55.63 13.20
CA ASP A 436 -18.14 -54.66 14.04
C ASP A 436 -19.67 -54.65 13.81
N VAL A 437 -20.15 -55.13 12.66
CA VAL A 437 -21.55 -55.19 12.22
C VAL A 437 -22.17 -53.82 11.94
N ASP A 438 -21.43 -52.96 11.23
CA ASP A 438 -21.92 -51.73 10.58
C ASP A 438 -22.71 -52.03 9.27
N GLY A 439 -22.19 -52.92 8.42
CA GLY A 439 -22.72 -53.28 7.09
C GLY A 439 -21.67 -53.41 5.97
N VAL A 440 -20.41 -53.08 6.22
CA VAL A 440 -19.24 -53.28 5.33
C VAL A 440 -18.52 -54.58 5.73
N TYR A 441 -17.43 -54.95 5.06
CA TYR A 441 -16.62 -56.15 5.39
C TYR A 441 -15.19 -55.73 5.71
N ASP A 442 -14.50 -56.45 6.60
CA ASP A 442 -13.15 -56.16 7.13
C ASP A 442 -12.05 -55.88 6.07
N LEU A 443 -12.28 -56.21 4.78
CA LEU A 443 -11.35 -55.97 3.66
C LEU A 443 -11.71 -54.74 2.79
N SER A 444 -12.74 -53.99 3.19
CA SER A 444 -13.23 -52.80 2.49
C SER A 444 -13.78 -51.77 3.48
N ASP A 445 -13.41 -51.94 4.74
CA ASP A 445 -13.79 -51.14 5.90
C ASP A 445 -12.51 -50.48 6.43
N ASP A 446 -12.39 -49.18 6.18
CA ASP A 446 -11.27 -48.36 6.66
C ASP A 446 -11.42 -48.01 8.16
N CYS A 447 -12.56 -48.36 8.77
CA CYS A 447 -13.00 -47.94 10.10
C CYS A 447 -13.47 -49.12 11.01
N PRO A 448 -12.67 -50.20 11.23
CA PRO A 448 -13.08 -51.50 11.78
C PRO A 448 -13.39 -51.59 13.29
N ASP A 449 -13.83 -50.50 13.90
CA ASP A 449 -14.32 -50.40 15.30
C ASP A 449 -15.59 -49.50 15.37
N THR A 450 -16.30 -49.35 14.24
CA THR A 450 -17.50 -48.51 14.10
C THR A 450 -18.67 -49.04 14.93
N ALA A 451 -19.50 -48.12 15.42
CA ALA A 451 -20.56 -48.44 16.37
C ALA A 451 -21.78 -49.12 15.72
N ALA A 452 -21.68 -50.43 15.41
CA ALA A 452 -22.71 -51.37 14.97
C ALA A 452 -24.13 -50.79 14.79
N ASN A 453 -24.61 -50.70 13.55
CA ASN A 453 -25.80 -49.93 13.12
C ASN A 453 -25.63 -48.40 13.15
N ALA A 454 -24.40 -47.88 13.07
CA ALA A 454 -24.14 -46.50 12.67
C ALA A 454 -24.64 -46.23 11.23
N THR A 455 -24.68 -44.97 10.83
CA THR A 455 -24.80 -44.62 9.40
C THR A 455 -23.41 -44.31 8.88
N VAL A 456 -22.88 -45.23 8.10
CA VAL A 456 -21.55 -45.18 7.48
C VAL A 456 -21.64 -44.76 6.00
N ASP A 457 -20.49 -44.45 5.41
CA ASP A 457 -20.31 -44.20 3.98
C ASP A 457 -20.09 -45.51 3.18
N GLU A 458 -19.35 -45.46 2.07
CA GLU A 458 -19.05 -46.63 1.23
C GLU A 458 -17.78 -47.39 1.70
N ASN A 459 -17.05 -46.86 2.70
CA ASN A 459 -15.78 -47.35 3.24
C ASN A 459 -15.88 -47.79 4.72
N GLY A 460 -17.09 -47.90 5.28
CA GLY A 460 -17.32 -48.28 6.69
C GLY A 460 -17.17 -47.15 7.70
N CYS A 461 -16.76 -45.96 7.25
CA CYS A 461 -16.54 -44.84 8.15
C CYS A 461 -17.84 -44.12 8.50
N ALA A 462 -18.12 -44.01 9.79
CA ALA A 462 -19.16 -43.12 10.29
C ALA A 462 -18.68 -41.66 10.26
N PRO A 463 -19.55 -40.65 10.07
CA PRO A 463 -19.13 -39.24 9.97
C PRO A 463 -18.41 -38.62 11.16
N TYR A 464 -18.17 -39.35 12.27
CA TYR A 464 -17.37 -38.91 13.42
C TYR A 464 -16.00 -39.62 13.51
N GLN A 465 -15.64 -40.41 12.49
CA GLN A 465 -14.37 -41.13 12.31
C GLN A 465 -13.59 -40.66 11.07
N LEU A 466 -14.19 -39.80 10.25
CA LEU A 466 -13.53 -39.11 9.14
C LEU A 466 -12.83 -37.85 9.65
N ASP A 467 -11.59 -37.66 9.21
CA ASP A 467 -10.63 -36.63 9.57
C ASP A 467 -9.74 -36.45 8.33
N THR A 468 -10.08 -35.47 7.49
CA THR A 468 -9.65 -35.41 6.07
C THR A 468 -8.23 -34.84 5.88
N ASP A 469 -7.77 -33.94 6.74
CA ASP A 469 -6.41 -33.41 6.73
C ASP A 469 -5.48 -34.10 7.76
N GLY A 470 -6.04 -34.78 8.76
CA GLY A 470 -5.31 -35.57 9.75
C GLY A 470 -4.79 -34.75 10.92
N ASP A 471 -5.47 -33.67 11.28
CA ASP A 471 -5.10 -32.81 12.42
C ASP A 471 -5.52 -33.39 13.79
N GLY A 472 -6.50 -34.31 13.80
CA GLY A 472 -7.08 -34.94 15.00
C GLY A 472 -8.51 -34.51 15.35
N VAL A 473 -9.16 -33.66 14.55
CA VAL A 473 -10.52 -33.15 14.71
C VAL A 473 -11.41 -33.65 13.56
N PRO A 474 -12.49 -34.42 13.83
CA PRO A 474 -13.29 -35.01 12.75
C PRO A 474 -14.04 -33.99 11.88
N ASP A 475 -14.16 -34.27 10.58
CA ASP A 475 -14.83 -33.49 9.51
C ASP A 475 -16.22 -32.91 9.86
N ASN A 476 -16.90 -33.48 10.86
CA ASN A 476 -18.25 -33.08 11.26
C ASN A 476 -18.29 -32.01 12.38
N VAL A 477 -17.14 -31.67 12.95
CA VAL A 477 -16.94 -30.64 13.98
C VAL A 477 -15.74 -29.73 13.68
N ASP A 478 -14.84 -30.15 12.79
CA ASP A 478 -13.82 -29.29 12.18
C ASP A 478 -14.45 -28.11 11.41
N ILE A 479 -13.72 -26.98 11.42
CA ILE A 479 -14.04 -25.71 10.76
C ILE A 479 -12.89 -25.27 9.83
N CYS A 480 -11.71 -25.88 9.94
CA CYS A 480 -10.47 -25.56 9.23
C CYS A 480 -9.92 -26.76 8.40
N PRO A 481 -10.70 -27.31 7.41
CA PRO A 481 -10.42 -28.58 6.71
C PRO A 481 -9.30 -28.48 5.67
N GLY A 482 -8.09 -28.23 6.15
CA GLY A 482 -6.85 -28.04 5.40
C GLY A 482 -5.66 -27.73 6.30
N THR A 483 -5.77 -28.00 7.61
CA THR A 483 -4.72 -27.77 8.60
C THR A 483 -3.57 -28.76 8.37
N PRO A 484 -2.30 -28.31 8.29
CA PRO A 484 -1.18 -29.21 8.03
C PRO A 484 -1.03 -30.31 9.08
N GLN A 485 -1.06 -31.58 8.64
CA GLN A 485 -0.95 -32.76 9.49
C GLN A 485 0.22 -32.65 10.49
N GLY A 486 -0.12 -32.69 11.79
CA GLY A 486 0.85 -32.57 12.89
C GLY A 486 0.99 -31.17 13.49
N ALA A 487 0.26 -30.17 13.00
CA ALA A 487 0.04 -28.91 13.70
C ALA A 487 -0.50 -29.16 15.14
N GLN A 488 -0.35 -28.19 16.04
CA GLN A 488 -1.12 -28.17 17.28
C GLN A 488 -2.40 -27.39 17.02
N VAL A 489 -3.56 -27.98 17.33
CA VAL A 489 -4.87 -27.47 16.92
C VAL A 489 -5.82 -27.33 18.09
N ASP A 490 -6.77 -26.43 17.93
CA ASP A 490 -7.84 -26.14 18.88
C ASP A 490 -9.00 -27.16 18.77
N ALA A 491 -10.06 -26.99 19.57
CA ALA A 491 -11.16 -27.95 19.60
C ALA A 491 -12.11 -27.89 18.37
N GLN A 492 -11.78 -27.09 17.35
CA GLN A 492 -12.48 -26.95 16.07
C GLN A 492 -11.55 -27.09 14.84
N GLY A 493 -10.34 -27.62 15.00
CA GLY A 493 -9.41 -27.98 13.91
C GLY A 493 -8.49 -26.86 13.41
N CYS A 494 -8.48 -25.72 14.10
CA CYS A 494 -7.71 -24.55 13.67
C CYS A 494 -6.37 -24.44 14.43
N PRO A 495 -5.24 -24.06 13.79
CA PRO A 495 -3.92 -24.03 14.44
C PRO A 495 -3.82 -23.14 15.69
N MET A 496 -3.08 -23.62 16.70
CA MET A 496 -2.71 -22.87 17.90
C MET A 496 -1.41 -22.09 17.69
N GLY A 497 -1.55 -20.78 17.60
CA GLY A 497 -0.50 -19.75 17.56
C GLY A 497 0.81 -20.03 18.29
N ASP A 498 1.80 -20.49 17.52
CA ASP A 498 3.25 -20.45 17.82
C ASP A 498 4.02 -20.03 16.53
N VAL A 499 3.33 -19.41 15.55
CA VAL A 499 3.92 -18.78 14.36
C VAL A 499 3.93 -17.28 14.58
N ASP A 500 5.05 -16.66 14.25
CA ASP A 500 5.40 -15.25 14.41
C ASP A 500 6.20 -14.91 13.14
N THR A 501 5.47 -14.50 12.09
CA THR A 501 5.96 -14.51 10.70
C THR A 501 6.98 -13.41 10.41
N ASP A 502 6.91 -12.26 11.08
CA ASP A 502 7.85 -11.14 10.91
C ASP A 502 8.81 -10.89 12.10
N SER A 503 8.60 -11.59 13.23
CA SER A 503 9.44 -11.55 14.43
C SER A 503 9.37 -10.27 15.28
N ASP A 504 8.23 -9.57 15.30
CA ASP A 504 7.96 -8.47 16.25
C ASP A 504 7.84 -8.97 17.71
N GLY A 505 7.24 -10.15 17.90
CA GLY A 505 7.01 -10.82 19.19
C GLY A 505 5.54 -11.07 19.57
N HIS A 506 4.60 -10.71 18.70
CA HIS A 506 3.24 -11.21 18.64
C HIS A 506 3.20 -12.48 17.77
N SER A 507 2.03 -13.09 17.56
CA SER A 507 1.89 -14.32 16.76
C SER A 507 0.74 -14.16 15.78
N ASP A 508 0.82 -14.76 14.59
CA ASP A 508 -0.07 -14.58 13.40
C ASP A 508 -1.61 -14.68 13.66
N ASN A 509 -2.01 -15.09 14.87
CA ASN A 509 -3.37 -15.30 15.35
C ASN A 509 -3.79 -14.43 16.57
N GLU A 510 -2.83 -13.74 17.21
CA GLU A 510 -3.04 -12.69 18.23
C GLU A 510 -2.61 -11.30 17.71
N ASP A 511 -2.11 -11.26 16.48
CA ASP A 511 -1.62 -10.12 15.71
C ASP A 511 -2.64 -9.75 14.60
N ALA A 512 -2.78 -8.45 14.34
CA ALA A 512 -3.60 -7.90 13.25
C ALA A 512 -2.85 -7.75 11.91
N PHE A 513 -1.50 -7.65 11.92
CA PHE A 513 -0.67 -7.39 10.75
C PHE A 513 0.54 -8.35 10.63
N PRO A 514 0.35 -9.68 10.43
CA PRO A 514 1.42 -10.71 10.53
C PRO A 514 2.57 -10.69 9.49
N VAL A 515 2.83 -9.55 8.88
CA VAL A 515 3.91 -9.29 7.92
C VAL A 515 4.51 -7.86 8.04
N ASP A 516 4.00 -7.00 8.95
CA ASP A 516 4.57 -5.68 9.25
C ASP A 516 5.08 -5.67 10.71
N PRO A 517 6.39 -5.89 10.95
CA PRO A 517 6.98 -5.99 12.29
C PRO A 517 7.08 -4.64 13.02
N SER A 518 6.20 -3.70 12.69
CA SER A 518 5.99 -2.44 13.38
C SER A 518 4.54 -2.22 13.84
N GLN A 519 3.58 -3.06 13.42
CA GLN A 519 2.17 -2.99 13.79
C GLN A 519 1.66 -4.35 14.27
N TRP A 520 0.88 -4.38 15.35
CA TRP A 520 0.33 -5.65 15.89
C TRP A 520 -1.11 -5.57 16.43
N GLY A 521 -1.67 -4.36 16.53
CA GLY A 521 -3.01 -4.11 17.07
C GLY A 521 -3.87 -3.34 16.08
N ASP A 522 -5.16 -3.70 16.01
CA ASP A 522 -6.21 -2.98 15.28
C ASP A 522 -7.44 -2.99 16.19
N TYR A 523 -7.72 -1.87 16.86
CA TYR A 523 -8.71 -1.83 17.94
C TYR A 523 -10.17 -1.82 17.44
N ASP A 524 -10.44 -1.25 16.27
CA ASP A 524 -11.79 -1.06 15.73
C ASP A 524 -12.06 -1.73 14.36
N ALA A 525 -11.06 -2.45 13.84
CA ALA A 525 -11.10 -3.32 12.66
C ALA A 525 -11.20 -2.58 11.32
N ASP A 526 -10.36 -1.56 11.13
CA ASP A 526 -10.34 -0.73 9.91
C ASP A 526 -9.22 -1.09 8.91
N GLY A 527 -8.13 -1.70 9.37
CA GLY A 527 -6.98 -2.09 8.55
C GLY A 527 -5.75 -1.18 8.68
N TYR A 528 -5.73 -0.23 9.62
CA TYR A 528 -4.55 0.49 10.09
C TYR A 528 -4.16 0.07 11.51
N GLY A 529 -2.87 0.12 11.82
CA GLY A 529 -2.35 -0.41 13.08
C GLY A 529 -2.34 0.64 14.20
N ASP A 530 -2.80 0.27 15.40
CA ASP A 530 -2.91 1.11 16.61
C ASP A 530 -1.61 1.85 16.99
N GLU A 531 -0.45 1.41 16.49
CA GLU A 531 0.86 1.73 17.06
C GLU A 531 1.53 2.92 16.35
N PRO A 532 1.98 3.95 17.11
CA PRO A 532 2.41 5.22 16.52
C PRO A 532 3.86 5.22 15.99
N PRO A 533 4.24 6.22 15.17
CA PRO A 533 5.61 6.43 14.70
C PRO A 533 6.68 6.24 15.80
N PRO A 534 7.67 5.36 15.61
CA PRO A 534 8.30 5.01 14.34
C PRO A 534 7.68 3.87 13.52
N ALA A 535 6.54 3.31 13.94
CA ALA A 535 5.82 2.33 13.14
C ALA A 535 5.30 2.91 11.81
N TYR A 536 5.10 2.04 10.81
CA TYR A 536 4.63 2.39 9.48
C TYR A 536 3.10 2.58 9.47
N GLN A 537 2.64 3.63 8.79
CA GLN A 537 1.22 3.99 8.58
C GLN A 537 0.27 3.77 9.78
N GLY A 538 0.78 4.05 11.00
CA GLY A 538 0.02 3.87 12.23
C GLY A 538 -1.20 4.78 12.32
N ASP A 539 -2.28 4.22 12.86
CA ASP A 539 -3.58 4.85 12.97
C ASP A 539 -3.53 6.12 13.85
N SER A 540 -4.16 7.17 13.34
CA SER A 540 -4.34 8.49 13.93
C SER A 540 -5.68 8.64 14.67
N CYS A 541 -6.48 7.58 14.75
CA CYS A 541 -7.79 7.46 15.36
C CYS A 541 -8.08 6.24 16.31
N PRO A 542 -7.13 5.52 17.00
CA PRO A 542 -7.30 4.12 17.52
C PRO A 542 -8.49 3.79 18.47
N SER A 543 -9.71 3.87 17.95
CA SER A 543 -11.03 3.82 18.63
C SER A 543 -12.19 4.31 17.75
N LEU A 544 -11.94 4.86 16.56
CA LEU A 544 -12.90 5.34 15.57
C LEU A 544 -12.48 4.90 14.15
N TRP A 545 -12.95 3.72 13.77
CA TRP A 545 -12.85 3.13 12.42
C TRP A 545 -12.85 4.16 11.29
N GLY A 546 -11.88 4.04 10.38
CA GLY A 546 -11.67 4.96 9.28
C GLY A 546 -11.36 4.33 7.93
N ASN A 547 -10.93 5.20 7.01
CA ASN A 547 -10.49 4.85 5.66
C ASN A 547 -9.59 5.91 4.98
N SER A 548 -9.20 7.00 5.67
CA SER A 548 -8.25 7.98 5.17
C SER A 548 -6.86 7.39 4.92
N THR A 549 -6.19 7.87 3.87
CA THR A 549 -4.95 7.29 3.32
C THR A 549 -3.81 8.28 3.09
N ILE A 550 -4.00 9.58 3.37
CA ILE A 550 -3.05 10.65 3.00
C ILE A 550 -2.54 11.44 4.21
N ASP A 551 -3.42 12.01 5.03
CA ASP A 551 -3.06 12.93 6.14
C ASP A 551 -2.89 12.20 7.48
N ARG A 552 -3.91 11.42 7.85
CA ARG A 552 -4.11 10.75 9.13
C ARG A 552 -4.70 9.39 8.84
N PHE A 553 -3.84 8.40 8.63
CA PHE A 553 -4.22 7.00 8.43
C PHE A 553 -5.22 6.53 9.50
N GLY A 554 -6.21 5.74 9.09
CA GLY A 554 -7.20 5.10 9.98
C GLY A 554 -8.32 5.99 10.54
N CYS A 555 -8.52 7.18 9.98
CA CYS A 555 -9.59 8.09 10.42
C CYS A 555 -10.80 8.08 9.47
N GLU A 556 -11.99 8.41 10.03
CA GLU A 556 -13.24 8.58 9.26
C GLU A 556 -13.00 9.55 8.09
N ASP A 557 -13.25 9.07 6.86
CA ASP A 557 -13.16 9.79 5.59
C ASP A 557 -14.48 9.50 4.85
N SER A 558 -15.34 10.52 4.79
CA SER A 558 -16.76 10.38 4.48
C SER A 558 -17.07 10.10 2.99
N ASP A 559 -16.12 10.30 2.07
CA ASP A 559 -16.37 10.13 0.62
C ASP A 559 -15.28 9.38 -0.17
N GLY A 560 -14.07 9.25 0.38
CA GLY A 560 -13.04 8.32 -0.07
C GLY A 560 -11.96 8.91 -0.97
N ASP A 561 -11.63 10.20 -0.86
CA ASP A 561 -10.44 10.77 -1.54
C ASP A 561 -9.12 10.54 -0.80
N GLY A 562 -9.17 10.21 0.50
CA GLY A 562 -8.04 9.85 1.33
C GLY A 562 -7.66 10.87 2.41
N TYR A 563 -8.29 12.04 2.49
CA TYR A 563 -8.12 12.98 3.60
C TYR A 563 -9.13 12.74 4.73
N SER A 564 -8.76 12.99 5.99
CA SER A 564 -9.63 12.69 7.15
C SER A 564 -10.64 13.79 7.49
N ASP A 565 -11.87 13.39 7.85
CA ASP A 565 -12.95 14.28 8.30
C ASP A 565 -12.49 15.19 9.46
N PRO A 566 -12.97 16.44 9.54
CA PRO A 566 -12.65 17.38 10.60
C PRO A 566 -13.27 16.95 11.95
N GLN A 567 -12.39 16.48 12.85
CA GLN A 567 -12.71 15.84 14.12
C GLN A 567 -12.40 16.72 15.36
N ALA A 568 -12.77 16.24 16.54
CA ALA A 568 -12.66 16.98 17.80
C ALA A 568 -11.21 17.13 18.32
N GLY A 569 -10.43 18.00 17.67
CA GLY A 569 -9.01 18.22 17.93
C GLY A 569 -8.14 18.26 16.67
N TYR A 570 -8.73 18.01 15.50
CA TYR A 570 -8.10 18.13 14.18
C TYR A 570 -9.07 18.83 13.23
N THR A 571 -8.79 20.08 12.90
CA THR A 571 -9.67 20.98 12.13
C THR A 571 -9.12 21.23 10.74
N ILE A 572 -9.90 21.87 9.86
CA ILE A 572 -9.47 22.27 8.50
C ILE A 572 -8.17 23.09 8.56
N GLU A 573 -8.05 24.05 9.50
CA GLU A 573 -6.82 24.82 9.80
C GLU A 573 -5.59 23.95 10.20
N MET A 574 -5.74 22.64 10.39
CA MET A 574 -4.68 21.68 10.74
C MET A 574 -4.40 20.65 9.63
N GLY A 575 -5.11 20.73 8.50
CA GLY A 575 -5.01 19.80 7.37
C GLY A 575 -6.10 18.72 7.31
N ALA A 576 -7.17 18.85 8.11
CA ALA A 576 -8.37 18.02 7.94
C ALA A 576 -9.15 18.44 6.68
N ASP A 577 -9.90 17.51 6.12
CA ASP A 577 -10.68 17.73 4.90
C ASP A 577 -11.67 18.92 5.04
N ALA A 578 -11.60 19.83 4.07
CA ALA A 578 -12.50 20.98 3.92
C ALA A 578 -13.89 20.63 3.38
N PHE A 579 -14.04 19.58 2.55
CA PHE A 579 -15.30 19.18 1.93
C PHE A 579 -15.65 17.67 2.06
N PRO A 580 -15.98 17.14 3.27
CA PRO A 580 -16.28 15.70 3.54
C PRO A 580 -17.50 15.04 2.86
N ASN A 581 -17.91 15.53 1.71
CA ASN A 581 -18.96 15.00 0.85
C ASN A 581 -18.64 15.22 -0.66
N ASN A 582 -17.41 15.61 -1.02
CA ASN A 582 -16.92 15.86 -2.37
C ASN A 582 -15.53 15.21 -2.59
N PRO A 583 -15.44 13.97 -3.08
CA PRO A 583 -14.21 13.16 -3.20
C PRO A 583 -13.29 13.59 -4.35
N THR A 584 -13.14 14.90 -4.49
CA THR A 584 -12.36 15.61 -5.50
C THR A 584 -11.82 16.95 -4.99
N GLN A 585 -12.16 17.35 -3.75
CA GLN A 585 -11.76 18.62 -3.14
C GLN A 585 -11.56 18.42 -1.63
N TRP A 586 -10.31 18.49 -1.18
CA TRP A 586 -9.95 18.25 0.23
C TRP A 586 -9.44 19.49 0.97
N SER A 587 -9.21 20.60 0.27
CA SER A 587 -8.55 21.81 0.79
C SER A 587 -9.27 23.09 0.34
N ASP A 588 -9.37 24.05 1.27
CA ASP A 588 -10.03 25.36 1.15
C ASP A 588 -9.10 26.37 1.87
N THR A 589 -8.10 26.88 1.16
CA THR A 589 -6.97 27.60 1.78
C THR A 589 -7.35 29.00 2.29
N ASP A 590 -8.38 29.63 1.74
CA ASP A 590 -8.84 30.96 2.14
C ASP A 590 -10.21 31.02 2.85
N GLY A 591 -10.99 29.92 2.82
CA GLY A 591 -12.24 29.74 3.55
C GLY A 591 -13.51 30.18 2.81
N ASP A 592 -13.46 30.40 1.50
CA ASP A 592 -14.60 30.84 0.69
C ASP A 592 -15.55 29.69 0.26
N ARG A 593 -15.06 28.44 0.30
CA ARG A 593 -15.72 27.17 -0.06
C ARG A 593 -15.77 26.83 -1.54
N PHE A 594 -14.82 27.31 -2.33
CA PHE A 594 -14.37 26.62 -3.54
C PHE A 594 -13.07 25.87 -3.20
N GLY A 595 -12.76 24.80 -3.94
CA GLY A 595 -11.73 23.86 -3.51
C GLY A 595 -10.40 24.03 -4.27
N ASP A 596 -9.29 23.96 -3.54
CA ASP A 596 -7.95 24.25 -4.06
C ASP A 596 -7.47 23.27 -5.16
N ASN A 597 -8.10 22.10 -5.34
CA ASN A 597 -7.70 21.12 -6.36
C ASN A 597 -8.27 21.51 -7.75
N PRO A 598 -7.43 21.86 -8.75
CA PRO A 598 -7.91 22.34 -10.05
C PRO A 598 -8.61 21.28 -10.89
N ASP A 599 -8.38 19.98 -10.63
CA ASP A 599 -9.04 18.86 -11.33
C ASP A 599 -10.41 18.47 -10.71
N GLY A 600 -10.82 19.11 -9.61
CA GLY A 600 -11.99 18.71 -8.83
C GLY A 600 -13.34 19.30 -9.29
N ASP A 601 -14.43 18.87 -8.65
CA ASP A 601 -15.76 19.46 -8.85
C ASP A 601 -15.80 20.85 -8.20
N THR A 602 -16.15 21.88 -8.98
CA THR A 602 -16.13 23.31 -8.59
C THR A 602 -14.79 23.77 -7.97
N PRO A 603 -13.69 23.74 -8.76
CA PRO A 603 -12.40 24.20 -8.29
C PRO A 603 -12.40 25.71 -8.08
N ASP A 604 -11.52 26.18 -7.21
CA ASP A 604 -11.18 27.60 -7.13
C ASP A 604 -10.12 27.95 -8.19
N ASP A 605 -10.44 28.95 -9.02
CA ASP A 605 -9.51 29.54 -9.99
C ASP A 605 -8.56 30.56 -9.30
N CYS A 606 -8.72 30.83 -7.99
CA CYS A 606 -7.91 31.74 -7.16
C CYS A 606 -7.63 31.27 -5.70
N PRO A 607 -7.00 30.10 -5.43
CA PRO A 607 -6.92 29.41 -4.11
C PRO A 607 -6.27 30.12 -2.88
N ILE A 608 -6.14 31.45 -2.89
CA ILE A 608 -5.60 32.30 -1.81
C ILE A 608 -6.34 33.66 -1.70
N GLU A 609 -7.44 33.87 -2.44
CA GLU A 609 -8.14 35.15 -2.59
C GLU A 609 -9.69 34.99 -2.57
N ALA A 610 -10.22 34.70 -1.38
CA ALA A 610 -11.62 34.37 -1.11
C ALA A 610 -12.67 35.20 -1.88
N GLY A 611 -13.59 34.52 -2.57
CA GLY A 611 -14.58 35.16 -3.44
C GLY A 611 -15.90 34.41 -3.61
N VAL A 612 -16.25 34.10 -4.86
CA VAL A 612 -17.63 33.71 -5.26
C VAL A 612 -17.71 32.86 -6.55
N ALA A 613 -18.83 32.12 -6.68
CA ALA A 613 -19.16 31.28 -7.84
C ALA A 613 -19.24 31.98 -9.22
N ASP A 614 -19.33 33.32 -9.25
CA ASP A 614 -19.46 34.16 -10.46
C ASP A 614 -18.31 35.19 -10.57
N GLY A 615 -17.15 34.89 -9.99
CA GLY A 615 -15.97 35.77 -9.83
C GLY A 615 -15.37 36.33 -11.12
N VAL A 616 -14.43 37.29 -11.00
CA VAL A 616 -13.89 37.98 -12.19
C VAL A 616 -12.89 37.12 -12.97
N ARG A 617 -11.87 36.62 -12.27
CA ARG A 617 -10.82 35.76 -12.84
C ARG A 617 -11.35 34.33 -13.10
N GLY A 618 -12.34 33.88 -12.33
CA GLY A 618 -12.92 32.54 -12.43
C GLY A 618 -13.97 32.26 -11.34
N MET A 619 -14.22 30.98 -11.05
CA MET A 619 -14.95 30.47 -9.90
C MET A 619 -14.08 30.56 -8.64
N GLY A 620 -14.68 30.78 -7.46
CA GLY A 620 -13.96 31.05 -6.20
C GLY A 620 -13.25 32.41 -6.15
N CYS A 621 -12.70 32.88 -7.26
CA CYS A 621 -12.15 34.23 -7.39
C CYS A 621 -13.07 35.38 -6.91
N PRO A 622 -12.50 36.53 -6.48
CA PRO A 622 -13.27 37.68 -5.98
C PRO A 622 -14.33 38.21 -6.94
N ALA A 623 -15.40 38.77 -6.37
CA ALA A 623 -16.51 39.34 -7.11
C ALA A 623 -16.13 40.67 -7.82
N ALA A 624 -16.67 40.90 -9.01
CA ALA A 624 -16.50 42.16 -9.74
C ALA A 624 -17.12 43.33 -8.97
N VAL A 625 -16.34 44.10 -8.21
CA VAL A 625 -16.78 45.31 -7.54
C VAL A 625 -16.78 46.52 -8.47
N ASP A 626 -17.85 47.30 -8.46
CA ASP A 626 -17.88 48.61 -9.10
C ASP A 626 -17.02 49.64 -8.32
N SER A 627 -16.85 50.84 -8.87
CA SER A 627 -16.12 51.95 -8.21
C SER A 627 -16.79 52.50 -6.93
N THR A 628 -17.77 51.79 -6.38
CA THR A 628 -18.38 52.04 -5.07
C THR A 628 -18.38 50.80 -4.14
N GLY A 629 -17.69 49.71 -4.52
CA GLY A 629 -17.58 48.48 -3.73
C GLY A 629 -18.81 47.56 -3.80
N ASN A 630 -19.70 47.73 -4.79
CA ASN A 630 -20.88 46.89 -4.97
C ASN A 630 -20.66 45.87 -6.08
N ALA A 631 -21.17 44.64 -5.93
CA ALA A 631 -21.15 43.64 -7.00
C ALA A 631 -21.80 44.18 -8.28
N SER A 632 -21.01 44.28 -9.35
CA SER A 632 -21.41 44.83 -10.64
C SER A 632 -22.30 43.87 -11.43
N ASP A 633 -23.05 44.38 -12.40
CA ASP A 633 -23.89 43.54 -13.26
C ASP A 633 -23.10 42.95 -14.44
N ASP A 634 -23.59 41.83 -14.98
CA ASP A 634 -23.02 41.08 -16.12
C ASP A 634 -22.76 41.98 -17.36
N CYS A 635 -23.57 43.03 -17.53
CA CYS A 635 -23.43 44.00 -18.60
C CYS A 635 -22.38 45.09 -18.37
N THR A 636 -21.88 45.18 -17.14
CA THR A 636 -20.75 46.02 -16.72
C THR A 636 -19.47 45.18 -16.69
N LYS A 637 -19.52 43.94 -16.15
CA LYS A 637 -18.41 42.95 -16.13
C LYS A 637 -17.73 42.79 -17.49
N TYR A 638 -18.52 42.79 -18.57
CA TYR A 638 -18.05 42.55 -19.94
C TYR A 638 -18.04 43.81 -20.84
N TYR A 639 -18.09 45.02 -20.27
CA TYR A 639 -18.17 46.25 -21.07
C TYR A 639 -16.89 46.56 -21.84
N ASP A 640 -15.71 46.37 -21.25
CA ASP A 640 -14.45 46.76 -21.89
C ASP A 640 -13.95 45.72 -22.91
N ASP A 641 -14.29 44.43 -22.75
CA ASP A 641 -13.99 43.35 -23.70
C ASP A 641 -14.90 43.31 -24.93
N PHE A 642 -16.20 43.60 -24.75
CA PHE A 642 -17.23 43.36 -25.76
C PHE A 642 -18.06 44.61 -26.11
N GLY A 643 -17.92 45.70 -25.35
CA GLY A 643 -18.58 46.98 -25.60
C GLY A 643 -18.07 47.70 -26.85
N PRO A 644 -18.68 48.84 -27.21
CA PRO A 644 -18.48 49.50 -28.50
C PRO A 644 -17.08 50.10 -28.73
N GLU A 645 -16.23 50.15 -27.70
CA GLU A 645 -14.84 50.65 -27.80
C GLU A 645 -13.78 49.54 -27.85
N SER A 646 -14.12 48.30 -27.45
CA SER A 646 -13.24 47.11 -27.46
C SER A 646 -12.64 46.76 -28.83
N GLY A 647 -13.40 46.99 -29.89
CA GLY A 647 -13.06 46.57 -31.25
C GLY A 647 -13.24 45.07 -31.55
N TYR A 648 -13.93 44.31 -30.69
CA TYR A 648 -14.13 42.86 -30.83
C TYR A 648 -14.62 42.45 -32.24
N PRO A 649 -13.91 41.56 -32.96
CA PRO A 649 -14.20 41.27 -34.38
C PRO A 649 -15.20 40.12 -34.61
N GLY A 650 -15.68 39.45 -33.56
CA GLY A 650 -16.56 38.28 -33.63
C GLY A 650 -18.06 38.60 -33.57
N GLU A 651 -18.88 37.56 -33.55
CA GLU A 651 -20.29 37.67 -33.17
C GLU A 651 -20.39 37.54 -31.65
N LEU A 652 -21.07 38.48 -30.98
CA LEU A 652 -21.13 38.54 -29.52
C LEU A 652 -21.63 37.23 -28.89
N PRO A 653 -21.16 36.84 -27.68
CA PRO A 653 -21.73 35.73 -26.92
C PRO A 653 -23.23 35.93 -26.61
N ASP A 654 -23.97 34.83 -26.40
CA ASP A 654 -25.43 34.91 -26.22
C ASP A 654 -25.87 35.61 -24.91
N TYR A 655 -25.04 35.62 -23.86
CA TYR A 655 -25.35 36.27 -22.58
C TYR A 655 -25.30 37.81 -22.67
N VAL A 656 -24.24 38.39 -23.23
CA VAL A 656 -24.12 39.86 -23.41
C VAL A 656 -25.09 40.47 -24.44
N LYS A 657 -25.85 39.67 -25.21
CA LYS A 657 -26.78 40.20 -26.24
C LYS A 657 -27.95 41.00 -25.66
N ASP A 658 -28.38 40.69 -24.44
CA ASP A 658 -29.47 41.41 -23.77
C ASP A 658 -29.00 42.72 -23.10
N CYS A 659 -27.69 43.01 -23.11
CA CYS A 659 -27.11 44.22 -22.54
C CYS A 659 -27.52 45.48 -23.32
N SER A 660 -27.81 46.56 -22.58
CA SER A 660 -28.43 47.77 -23.13
C SER A 660 -27.57 48.48 -24.20
N TRP A 661 -26.25 48.33 -24.15
CA TRP A 661 -25.31 48.87 -25.13
C TRP A 661 -25.17 48.01 -26.40
N ALA A 662 -25.56 46.73 -26.37
CA ALA A 662 -25.53 45.82 -27.52
C ALA A 662 -26.77 45.97 -28.43
N GLN A 663 -27.80 46.69 -27.99
CA GLN A 663 -29.09 46.81 -28.68
C GLN A 663 -29.06 47.92 -29.75
N PRO A 664 -29.21 47.61 -31.05
CA PRO A 664 -29.11 48.61 -32.12
C PRO A 664 -30.35 49.51 -32.21
N GLU A 665 -30.20 50.80 -31.90
CA GLU A 665 -31.26 51.80 -32.02
C GLU A 665 -31.87 51.84 -33.44
N THR A 666 -33.16 51.54 -33.54
CA THR A 666 -33.93 51.59 -34.80
C THR A 666 -35.17 52.47 -34.67
N GLU A 667 -34.99 53.79 -34.77
CA GLU A 667 -36.10 54.71 -35.03
C GLU A 667 -36.72 54.44 -36.43
N GLU A 668 -38.01 54.07 -36.48
CA GLU A 668 -38.94 54.54 -37.52
C GLU A 668 -40.40 54.41 -37.03
N GLN A 669 -41.28 55.28 -37.54
CA GLN A 669 -42.49 55.72 -36.82
C GLN A 669 -43.74 54.84 -37.08
N GLY A 670 -44.17 54.07 -36.07
CA GLY A 670 -45.33 53.15 -36.13
C GLY A 670 -46.63 53.64 -35.47
N LEU A 671 -46.95 54.94 -35.51
CA LEU A 671 -48.01 55.54 -34.68
C LEU A 671 -49.45 55.04 -34.97
N THR A 672 -50.00 54.15 -34.13
CA THR A 672 -51.48 53.97 -34.02
C THR A 672 -52.01 53.77 -32.59
N ASN A 673 -53.06 54.55 -32.28
CA ASN A 673 -54.18 54.23 -31.39
C ASN A 673 -53.92 53.89 -29.90
N THR A 674 -53.84 54.97 -29.13
CA THR A 674 -54.58 55.18 -27.87
C THR A 674 -55.67 54.15 -27.51
N MET A 675 -55.59 53.54 -26.31
CA MET A 675 -56.74 53.47 -25.41
C MET A 675 -56.35 53.19 -23.95
N ILE A 676 -56.72 54.11 -23.06
CA ILE A 676 -56.96 53.82 -21.63
C ILE A 676 -58.46 53.56 -21.48
N ILE A 677 -58.85 52.77 -20.47
CA ILE A 677 -60.21 52.48 -19.94
C ILE A 677 -60.76 51.09 -20.28
N GLY A 678 -60.93 50.29 -19.22
CA GLY A 678 -61.75 49.07 -19.19
C GLY A 678 -60.99 47.78 -19.56
N GLY A 679 -61.15 46.65 -18.87
CA GLY A 679 -61.98 46.39 -17.68
C GLY A 679 -62.76 45.08 -17.81
N ALA A 680 -62.44 44.12 -16.94
CA ALA A 680 -63.04 42.78 -16.82
C ALA A 680 -62.97 41.87 -18.07
N VAL A 681 -62.09 40.87 -18.01
CA VAL A 681 -62.42 39.43 -17.87
C VAL A 681 -61.09 38.67 -17.66
N GLY A 682 -61.06 37.73 -16.70
CA GLY A 682 -59.85 36.96 -16.38
C GLY A 682 -59.86 36.36 -14.96
N GLY A 683 -60.45 37.08 -14.00
CA GLY A 683 -60.67 36.62 -12.63
C GLY A 683 -61.75 35.53 -12.49
N LEU A 684 -61.60 34.40 -13.19
CA LEU A 684 -62.51 33.25 -13.11
C LEU A 684 -61.82 31.87 -13.23
N LEU A 685 -60.47 31.83 -13.21
CA LEU A 685 -59.70 30.56 -13.33
C LEU A 685 -58.71 30.29 -12.18
N LEU A 686 -58.47 31.24 -11.28
CA LEU A 686 -57.57 31.09 -10.12
C LEU A 686 -58.32 30.89 -8.78
N LEU A 687 -59.47 30.22 -8.80
CA LEU A 687 -60.27 29.88 -7.60
C LEU A 687 -60.73 28.41 -7.55
N LEU A 688 -60.09 27.51 -8.32
CA LEU A 688 -60.47 26.09 -8.41
C LEU A 688 -59.34 25.08 -8.06
N ILE A 689 -58.17 25.57 -7.63
CA ILE A 689 -57.03 24.73 -7.22
C ILE A 689 -57.05 24.33 -5.73
N PRO A 690 -57.33 25.22 -4.74
CA PRO A 690 -57.27 24.83 -3.32
C PRO A 690 -58.41 23.89 -2.86
N LEU A 691 -59.38 23.59 -3.73
CA LEU A 691 -60.52 22.72 -3.41
C LEU A 691 -60.30 21.24 -3.79
N LEU A 692 -59.25 20.92 -4.54
CA LEU A 692 -58.93 19.54 -4.95
C LEU A 692 -58.01 18.82 -3.97
N VAL A 693 -57.10 19.52 -3.29
CA VAL A 693 -56.20 18.94 -2.26
C VAL A 693 -57.00 18.52 -1.00
N MET A 694 -58.09 19.23 -0.69
CA MET A 694 -58.97 18.97 0.46
C MET A 694 -59.84 17.70 0.36
N LEU A 695 -59.78 16.92 -0.72
CA LEU A 695 -60.61 15.72 -0.93
C LEU A 695 -59.85 14.38 -0.90
N SER A 696 -58.53 14.38 -0.74
CA SER A 696 -57.71 13.14 -0.69
C SER A 696 -57.62 12.49 0.70
N ARG A 697 -58.50 12.84 1.65
CA ARG A 697 -58.54 12.23 2.99
C ARG A 697 -59.47 11.00 3.04
N ARG A 698 -58.89 9.79 3.18
CA ARG A 698 -59.47 8.54 3.77
C ARG A 698 -58.49 7.37 3.53
N ARG A 699 -58.10 6.54 4.50
CA ARG A 699 -58.43 6.35 5.94
C ARG A 699 -57.08 6.08 6.66
N GLY A 700 -56.90 6.16 7.98
CA GLY A 700 -57.74 6.43 9.15
C GLY A 700 -57.12 5.64 10.33
N ASP A 701 -56.83 6.21 11.49
CA ASP A 701 -57.70 6.78 12.55
C ASP A 701 -57.69 5.82 13.77
N ASP A 702 -57.59 6.38 14.99
CA ASP A 702 -57.70 5.76 16.34
C ASP A 702 -56.48 4.96 16.90
N TYR A 703 -55.89 5.19 18.09
CA TYR A 703 -56.34 5.55 19.48
C TYR A 703 -56.81 4.33 20.32
N ASP A 704 -56.64 4.23 21.67
CA ASP A 704 -55.92 5.05 22.69
C ASP A 704 -54.61 4.30 23.15
N ASP A 705 -54.06 4.12 24.37
CA ASP A 705 -54.36 4.33 25.83
C ASP A 705 -52.99 4.59 26.62
N ASP A 706 -52.96 4.58 27.96
CA ASP A 706 -51.83 4.93 28.90
C ASP A 706 -50.77 3.83 29.24
N ASP A 707 -49.59 4.19 29.83
CA ASP A 707 -49.14 3.80 31.21
C ASP A 707 -47.69 4.24 31.59
N ASP A 708 -47.46 4.62 32.87
CA ASP A 708 -46.11 4.83 33.48
C ASP A 708 -45.60 3.55 34.18
N MET A 709 -44.39 3.04 33.87
CA MET A 709 -43.61 2.07 34.68
C MET A 709 -42.32 1.65 33.93
N PHE A 710 -41.21 1.18 34.52
CA PHE A 710 -40.81 0.91 35.92
C PHE A 710 -39.27 0.92 35.97
N ASP A 711 -38.66 1.61 36.94
CA ASP A 711 -37.24 1.36 37.30
C ASP A 711 -37.08 1.53 38.81
N MET A 712 -36.70 0.44 39.49
CA MET A 712 -36.66 0.37 40.95
C MET A 712 -35.83 -0.83 41.43
N PHE A 713 -35.07 -0.61 42.51
CA PHE A 713 -34.13 -1.52 43.18
C PHE A 713 -32.79 -1.75 42.47
N ASP A 714 -31.65 -1.80 43.16
CA ASP A 714 -31.20 -1.13 44.41
C ASP A 714 -29.73 -1.54 44.65
N ASP A 715 -29.08 -0.91 45.64
CA ASP A 715 -27.82 -1.34 46.29
C ASP A 715 -26.53 -1.32 45.40
N ASP A 716 -25.33 -0.97 45.90
CA ASP A 716 -24.92 -0.55 47.24
C ASP A 716 -23.76 0.48 47.19
N TYR A 717 -23.40 1.00 48.36
CA TYR A 717 -22.31 1.92 48.70
C TYR A 717 -20.90 1.40 48.25
N ASP A 718 -19.83 2.21 48.18
CA ASP A 718 -19.39 3.19 49.19
C ASP A 718 -18.48 4.33 48.70
N THR A 719 -18.49 5.42 49.45
CA THR A 719 -17.68 6.63 49.30
C THR A 719 -16.40 6.60 50.15
N THR A 720 -15.23 6.94 49.59
CA THR A 720 -14.09 7.39 50.43
C THR A 720 -13.30 8.58 49.87
N PRO A 721 -13.58 9.82 50.31
CA PRO A 721 -12.73 10.97 50.06
C PRO A 721 -11.70 11.22 51.19
N ARG A 722 -10.40 11.32 50.85
CA ARG A 722 -9.32 11.77 51.76
C ARG A 722 -8.29 12.63 51.00
N ARG A 723 -8.34 13.97 51.00
CA ARG A 723 -8.03 14.91 52.11
C ARG A 723 -6.77 14.57 52.94
N ARG A 724 -5.58 15.08 52.55
CA ARG A 724 -4.92 16.29 53.15
C ARG A 724 -3.40 16.40 52.89
N GLY A 725 -2.93 17.65 52.81
CA GLY A 725 -1.50 18.05 52.88
C GLY A 725 -0.90 18.27 51.48
N ALA A 726 -0.54 19.47 51.00
CA ALA A 726 -0.21 20.78 51.60
C ALA A 726 1.20 20.92 52.22
N ASP A 727 1.88 22.00 51.79
CA ASP A 727 3.04 22.69 52.39
C ASP A 727 4.45 22.03 52.43
N ARG A 728 5.17 22.15 51.30
CA ARG A 728 6.47 22.88 51.22
C ARG A 728 7.04 22.94 49.78
N GLY A 729 7.78 23.97 49.35
CA GLY A 729 8.08 25.25 50.03
C GLY A 729 9.49 25.81 49.82
N MET A 730 9.75 26.42 48.65
CA MET A 730 10.83 27.38 48.31
C MET A 730 12.29 27.16 48.76
N ARG A 731 13.20 26.98 47.77
CA ARG A 731 14.45 27.74 47.49
C ARG A 731 15.48 26.84 46.75
N GLY A 732 16.18 27.28 45.70
CA GLY A 732 16.13 28.55 44.97
C GLY A 732 17.41 28.80 44.14
N ARG A 733 17.50 29.99 43.49
CA ARG A 733 18.68 30.75 43.00
C ARG A 733 20.11 30.15 43.14
N SER A 734 21.08 30.37 42.23
CA SER A 734 21.12 31.03 40.89
C SER A 734 22.57 31.16 40.37
N SER A 735 22.76 31.17 39.04
CA SER A 735 23.81 31.94 38.32
C SER A 735 25.31 31.54 38.41
N VAL A 736 26.08 32.16 37.50
CA VAL A 736 27.56 32.34 37.33
C VAL A 736 28.49 31.15 36.97
N ASP A 737 28.84 31.11 35.68
CA ASP A 737 30.16 31.48 35.13
C ASP A 737 31.50 30.83 35.60
N ASP A 738 32.04 29.98 34.70
CA ASP A 738 33.25 30.26 33.88
C ASP A 738 34.72 30.03 34.40
N LEU A 739 35.62 29.81 33.43
CA LEU A 739 37.10 29.91 33.38
C LEU A 739 38.05 28.93 34.16
N MET A 740 38.59 27.97 33.38
CA MET A 740 40.03 27.78 33.06
C MET A 740 41.09 27.20 34.03
N GLY A 741 41.82 26.18 33.52
CA GLY A 741 43.29 26.24 33.38
C GLY A 741 44.15 25.18 34.11
N GLN A 742 45.35 24.78 33.63
CA GLN A 742 45.98 25.00 32.31
C GLN A 742 47.30 24.18 32.13
N SER A 743 47.80 24.06 30.89
CA SER A 743 49.22 23.87 30.50
C SER A 743 49.84 22.44 30.51
N PHE A 744 50.93 22.10 29.77
CA PHE A 744 51.89 22.89 28.96
C PHE A 744 52.66 22.06 27.88
N GLN A 745 53.06 22.72 26.75
CA GLN A 745 54.21 22.42 25.83
C GLN A 745 54.13 21.19 24.88
N GLY A 746 54.57 21.23 23.59
CA GLY A 746 54.89 22.37 22.69
C GLY A 746 55.80 22.06 21.46
N ALA A 747 55.47 22.65 20.28
CA ALA A 747 56.26 22.83 19.02
C ALA A 747 56.66 21.61 18.14
N GLY A 748 56.77 21.68 16.79
CA GLY A 748 56.35 22.72 15.81
C GLY A 748 57.05 22.69 14.42
N SER A 749 56.34 23.10 13.33
CA SER A 749 56.81 23.48 11.94
C SER A 749 57.45 22.39 11.04
N PHE A 750 57.51 22.40 9.69
CA PHE A 750 57.08 23.24 8.50
C PHE A 750 57.33 22.39 7.19
N SER A 751 57.00 22.70 5.90
CA SER A 751 56.27 23.77 5.17
C SER A 751 56.13 23.46 3.63
N ASP A 752 55.04 23.93 2.99
CA ASP A 752 54.85 24.40 1.57
C ASP A 752 55.13 23.57 0.27
N ARG A 753 54.07 23.41 -0.57
CA ARG A 753 53.82 23.64 -2.04
C ARG A 753 54.99 23.78 -3.09
N PRO A 754 54.78 23.69 -4.45
CA PRO A 754 53.70 23.12 -5.32
C PRO A 754 54.17 22.43 -6.68
N ASP A 755 53.24 22.24 -7.66
CA ASP A 755 53.35 22.25 -9.16
C ASP A 755 53.63 21.01 -10.10
N VAL A 756 52.58 20.63 -10.87
CA VAL A 756 52.42 20.49 -12.37
C VAL A 756 53.24 19.51 -13.28
N ARG A 757 52.55 18.44 -13.79
CA ARG A 757 52.58 17.76 -15.15
C ARG A 757 53.94 17.21 -15.73
N PRO A 758 54.06 16.59 -16.95
CA PRO A 758 53.13 15.81 -17.84
C PRO A 758 53.68 14.43 -18.35
N GLY A 759 52.90 13.70 -19.17
CA GLY A 759 53.37 12.76 -20.23
C GLY A 759 53.28 11.26 -19.90
N GLU A 760 52.44 10.43 -20.54
CA GLU A 760 52.39 10.01 -21.98
C GLU A 760 53.36 8.86 -22.32
N PHE A 761 52.82 7.65 -22.63
CA PHE A 761 53.33 6.76 -23.70
C PHE A 761 52.37 5.59 -23.98
N GLY A 762 51.56 5.69 -25.04
CA GLY A 762 50.96 4.53 -25.70
C GLY A 762 51.69 4.28 -27.03
N ILE A 763 52.09 3.04 -27.33
CA ILE A 763 52.58 2.64 -28.66
C ILE A 763 51.93 1.30 -29.09
N PRO A 764 51.43 1.17 -30.34
CA PRO A 764 50.65 0.00 -30.77
C PRO A 764 51.29 -0.73 -31.99
N ARG A 765 50.48 -1.49 -32.73
CA ARG A 765 50.74 -2.12 -34.05
C ARG A 765 51.56 -3.42 -33.98
N GLY A 766 51.37 -4.40 -34.87
CA GLY A 766 50.38 -4.49 -35.97
C GLY A 766 50.97 -5.14 -37.23
N ALA A 767 50.34 -6.25 -37.67
CA ALA A 767 50.45 -6.92 -38.97
C ALA A 767 51.82 -7.01 -39.68
N SER A 768 52.39 -8.23 -39.78
CA SER A 768 52.59 -8.88 -41.09
C SER A 768 53.12 -10.32 -41.01
N GLU A 769 52.60 -11.14 -41.92
CA GLU A 769 53.04 -12.50 -42.31
C GLU A 769 54.39 -12.53 -43.08
N PRO A 770 54.96 -13.72 -43.45
CA PRO A 770 55.00 -15.02 -42.75
C PRO A 770 56.41 -15.68 -42.81
N GLN A 771 56.53 -16.93 -42.30
CA GLN A 771 57.19 -18.12 -42.94
C GLN A 771 58.03 -19.04 -42.03
N ARG A 772 57.80 -20.36 -42.20
CA ARG A 772 58.73 -21.52 -42.10
C ARG A 772 59.35 -21.93 -40.74
N ARG A 773 58.81 -23.04 -40.22
CA ARG A 773 59.51 -24.17 -39.53
C ARG A 773 60.81 -24.58 -40.29
N PRO A 774 61.87 -25.17 -39.66
CA PRO A 774 61.81 -26.34 -38.75
C PRO A 774 62.82 -26.40 -37.57
N GLY A 775 62.74 -27.48 -36.75
CA GLY A 775 63.74 -27.87 -35.71
C GLY A 775 64.90 -28.75 -36.26
N PRO A 776 65.56 -29.65 -35.48
CA PRO A 776 65.26 -30.12 -34.10
C PRO A 776 66.50 -30.29 -33.13
N SER A 777 66.24 -30.74 -31.88
CA SER A 777 66.96 -31.73 -30.98
C SER A 777 68.47 -32.12 -31.12
N PRO A 778 69.15 -32.76 -30.11
CA PRO A 778 68.89 -32.91 -28.63
C PRO A 778 70.16 -32.99 -27.67
N ARG A 779 69.92 -33.32 -26.36
CA ARG A 779 70.77 -34.04 -25.33
C ARG A 779 71.85 -33.31 -24.47
N GLY A 780 71.69 -33.40 -23.13
CA GLY A 780 72.63 -34.18 -22.27
C GLY A 780 73.18 -33.61 -20.93
N GLN A 781 72.91 -34.31 -19.80
CA GLN A 781 73.75 -34.46 -18.55
C GLN A 781 74.04 -33.19 -17.67
N SER A 782 74.35 -33.22 -16.35
CA SER A 782 74.30 -34.23 -15.25
C SER A 782 74.73 -33.65 -13.87
N GLY A 783 74.28 -34.19 -12.73
CA GLY A 783 75.10 -34.29 -11.49
C GLY A 783 74.60 -33.62 -10.17
N PRO A 784 74.83 -34.21 -8.96
CA PRO A 784 74.29 -33.72 -7.66
C PRO A 784 75.37 -33.42 -6.57
N PRO A 785 75.01 -33.11 -5.29
CA PRO A 785 75.07 -34.17 -4.25
C PRO A 785 74.17 -34.07 -2.98
N LYS A 786 73.54 -35.20 -2.59
CA LYS A 786 73.43 -35.85 -1.24
C LYS A 786 72.94 -35.09 0.04
N ARG A 787 72.58 -35.74 1.17
CA ARG A 787 71.72 -36.91 1.56
C ARG A 787 71.88 -37.22 3.09
N SER A 788 70.97 -38.02 3.66
CA SER A 788 71.01 -38.75 4.99
C SER A 788 70.72 -37.94 6.27
N GLY A 789 70.11 -38.49 7.33
CA GLY A 789 69.44 -39.80 7.53
C GLY A 789 69.21 -40.17 9.04
N GLY A 790 68.17 -40.95 9.38
CA GLY A 790 67.92 -41.51 10.75
C GLY A 790 68.46 -42.95 10.91
N PRO A 791 68.01 -43.81 11.87
CA PRO A 791 67.07 -43.65 13.02
C PRO A 791 67.79 -44.10 14.35
N PRO A 792 67.37 -45.02 15.27
CA PRO A 792 66.05 -45.51 15.76
C PRO A 792 65.87 -45.79 17.31
N SER A 793 64.60 -45.83 17.78
CA SER A 793 64.02 -46.78 18.80
C SER A 793 64.20 -46.64 20.35
N ARG A 794 63.06 -46.86 21.05
CA ARG A 794 62.82 -47.41 22.42
C ARG A 794 63.22 -46.65 23.71
N GLY A 795 62.21 -46.41 24.57
CA GLY A 795 62.33 -46.43 26.04
C GLY A 795 61.61 -45.30 26.82
N GLY A 796 60.98 -45.63 27.95
CA GLY A 796 60.51 -44.72 29.01
C GLY A 796 60.48 -45.47 30.36
N PRO A 797 59.72 -45.05 31.39
CA PRO A 797 59.39 -43.72 31.94
C PRO A 797 60.26 -43.41 33.21
N PRO A 798 60.05 -42.35 34.04
CA PRO A 798 59.08 -42.43 35.16
C PRO A 798 58.55 -41.12 35.84
N SER A 799 57.33 -41.16 36.42
CA SER A 799 56.86 -40.47 37.67
C SER A 799 57.02 -38.93 37.88
N ARG A 800 56.03 -38.18 38.41
CA ARG A 800 55.56 -38.19 39.83
C ARG A 800 54.27 -37.36 40.06
N THR A 801 53.61 -37.59 41.20
CA THR A 801 52.45 -36.85 41.77
C THR A 801 52.89 -35.76 42.78
N PRO A 802 52.03 -34.83 43.28
CA PRO A 802 50.90 -35.08 44.23
C PRO A 802 49.59 -34.34 43.80
N SER A 803 48.44 -34.31 44.50
CA SER A 803 48.05 -34.63 45.90
C SER A 803 46.59 -35.13 45.99
N GLY A 804 46.20 -35.82 47.07
CA GLY A 804 44.79 -36.11 47.44
C GLY A 804 44.20 -35.06 48.42
N PRO A 805 43.06 -35.31 49.13
CA PRO A 805 42.57 -36.63 49.55
C PRO A 805 41.06 -36.93 49.31
N ASP A 806 40.70 -38.19 49.50
CA ASP A 806 39.33 -38.75 49.47
C ASP A 806 38.49 -38.41 50.71
N ARG A 807 37.15 -38.58 50.59
CA ARG A 807 36.38 -39.42 51.55
C ARG A 807 34.99 -39.81 51.06
N ALA A 808 34.60 -41.05 51.34
CA ALA A 808 33.28 -41.63 51.05
C ALA A 808 32.41 -41.76 52.33
N GLY A 809 31.08 -41.84 52.17
CA GLY A 809 30.16 -42.23 53.26
C GLY A 809 28.67 -41.94 52.98
N PRO A 810 27.77 -42.94 52.95
CA PRO A 810 26.32 -42.77 52.85
C PRO A 810 25.64 -42.70 54.25
N PRO A 811 24.34 -42.38 54.36
CA PRO A 811 23.34 -43.46 54.42
C PRO A 811 21.92 -43.12 53.87
N GLY A 812 21.11 -44.13 53.56
CA GLY A 812 19.67 -43.97 53.25
C GLY A 812 18.72 -44.45 54.37
N ARG A 813 17.52 -43.85 54.46
CA ARG A 813 16.31 -44.25 55.25
C ARG A 813 15.19 -43.22 55.04
N ALA A 814 13.87 -43.48 55.18
CA ALA A 814 13.09 -44.72 55.10
C ALA A 814 11.55 -44.49 55.24
N ARG A 815 10.75 -45.24 54.45
CA ARG A 815 9.44 -45.87 54.78
C ARG A 815 8.27 -45.04 55.40
N ARG A 816 7.18 -44.91 54.61
CA ARG A 816 5.77 -45.26 54.95
C ARG A 816 4.89 -45.05 53.70
N ALA A 817 3.99 -45.91 53.20
CA ALA A 817 3.33 -47.18 53.59
C ALA A 817 1.89 -47.11 54.17
N LYS A 818 0.95 -47.67 53.37
CA LYS A 818 -0.45 -48.11 53.63
C LYS A 818 -1.59 -47.08 53.72
N LYS A 819 -2.60 -47.25 52.85
CA LYS A 819 -3.92 -47.89 53.11
C LYS A 819 -4.47 -48.46 51.78
N GLU A 820 -4.87 -49.72 51.65
CA GLU A 820 -6.08 -50.42 52.16
C GLU A 820 -7.37 -50.10 51.37
N ALA A 821 -7.71 -51.00 50.43
CA ALA A 821 -9.06 -51.14 49.89
C ALA A 821 -10.02 -51.76 50.91
N PRO A 822 -11.35 -51.62 50.73
CA PRO A 822 -12.14 -52.85 50.63
C PRO A 822 -13.33 -52.79 49.65
N ALA A 823 -13.53 -53.88 48.90
CA ALA A 823 -14.77 -54.11 48.14
C ALA A 823 -15.95 -54.55 49.04
N LYS A 824 -17.19 -54.34 48.58
CA LYS A 824 -18.36 -55.18 48.91
C LYS A 824 -19.57 -54.92 48.00
N ALA A 825 -20.19 -56.00 47.52
CA ALA A 825 -21.39 -55.98 46.67
C ALA A 825 -22.67 -56.40 47.42
N LYS A 826 -23.84 -56.02 46.88
CA LYS A 826 -25.18 -56.66 46.98
C LYS A 826 -26.12 -55.96 45.97
N LYS A 827 -26.69 -56.64 44.97
CA LYS A 827 -27.81 -57.62 44.98
C LYS A 827 -29.19 -57.03 45.34
N VAL A 828 -30.10 -57.03 44.34
CA VAL A 828 -31.54 -57.42 44.30
C VAL A 828 -32.12 -56.77 43.02
N ALA A 829 -32.38 -57.42 41.88
CA ALA A 829 -33.18 -58.62 41.53
C ALA A 829 -34.71 -58.40 41.47
N ARG A 830 -35.30 -58.42 40.25
CA ARG A 830 -36.67 -58.86 39.83
C ARG A 830 -36.99 -58.28 38.43
N LYS A 831 -36.92 -59.00 37.30
CA LYS A 831 -37.76 -60.14 36.84
C LYS A 831 -39.20 -59.74 36.47
N VAL A 832 -39.53 -59.77 35.16
CA VAL A 832 -40.77 -60.30 34.52
C VAL A 832 -40.69 -60.06 32.98
N ALA A 833 -41.17 -61.03 32.19
CA ALA A 833 -41.40 -60.97 30.72
C ALA A 833 -42.94 -60.97 30.48
N PRO A 834 -43.57 -61.20 29.30
CA PRO A 834 -43.12 -61.71 27.99
C PRO A 834 -43.60 -60.74 26.84
N GLU A 835 -43.98 -61.06 25.60
CA GLU A 835 -44.35 -62.32 24.90
C GLU A 835 -44.29 -62.17 23.35
N GLU A 836 -44.35 -63.32 22.66
CA GLU A 836 -44.78 -63.62 21.26
C GLU A 836 -45.25 -62.50 20.29
N SER A 837 -45.21 -62.62 18.94
CA SER A 837 -44.57 -63.52 17.94
C SER A 837 -44.90 -62.95 16.51
N THR A 838 -44.70 -63.56 15.32
CA THR A 838 -44.37 -64.93 14.84
C THR A 838 -43.73 -64.92 13.43
N LYS A 839 -43.33 -66.11 12.93
CA LYS A 839 -43.34 -66.64 11.53
C LYS A 839 -43.97 -65.76 10.42
N ALA A 840 -43.60 -65.85 9.12
CA ALA A 840 -42.51 -66.49 8.36
C ALA A 840 -42.76 -66.24 6.83
N ALA A 841 -41.96 -66.89 5.97
CA ALA A 841 -42.25 -67.23 4.56
C ALA A 841 -42.02 -66.19 3.43
N LYS A 842 -40.79 -66.23 2.89
CA LYS A 842 -40.49 -66.32 1.43
C LYS A 842 -41.40 -67.41 0.76
N PRO A 843 -41.62 -67.49 -0.59
CA PRO A 843 -40.60 -67.22 -1.62
C PRO A 843 -41.06 -66.86 -3.08
N SER A 844 -40.04 -66.67 -3.96
CA SER A 844 -40.02 -67.06 -5.40
C SER A 844 -40.90 -66.29 -6.40
N ALA A 845 -40.60 -66.27 -7.72
CA ALA A 845 -39.46 -66.77 -8.52
C ALA A 845 -39.34 -65.91 -9.80
N ARG A 846 -38.15 -65.44 -10.22
CA ARG A 846 -37.05 -66.14 -10.92
C ARG A 846 -37.39 -66.57 -12.37
N LYS A 847 -36.54 -66.10 -13.32
CA LYS A 847 -36.24 -66.58 -14.71
C LYS A 847 -36.76 -65.75 -15.91
N VAL A 848 -36.06 -65.65 -17.06
CA VAL A 848 -34.59 -65.69 -17.36
C VAL A 848 -34.27 -65.31 -18.84
N LYS A 849 -33.06 -64.74 -19.08
CA LYS A 849 -32.23 -64.71 -20.34
C LYS A 849 -32.64 -63.88 -21.60
N LYS A 850 -31.66 -63.05 -22.02
CA LYS A 850 -31.07 -62.84 -23.38
C LYS A 850 -31.96 -62.40 -24.57
N ALA A 851 -31.52 -61.54 -25.50
CA ALA A 851 -30.27 -60.74 -25.64
C ALA A 851 -30.37 -59.73 -26.83
N ALA A 852 -29.34 -58.89 -26.97
CA ALA A 852 -28.81 -58.27 -28.20
C ALA A 852 -29.44 -56.98 -28.80
N SER A 853 -28.72 -55.87 -28.56
CA SER A 853 -28.26 -54.87 -29.57
C SER A 853 -29.20 -53.77 -30.11
N ALA A 854 -28.53 -52.71 -30.61
CA ALA A 854 -29.01 -51.57 -31.43
C ALA A 854 -29.78 -50.40 -30.77
N GLU A 855 -29.00 -49.44 -30.26
CA GLU A 855 -28.96 -48.01 -30.69
C GLU A 855 -30.06 -46.95 -30.41
N GLN A 856 -29.56 -45.72 -30.21
CA GLN A 856 -30.15 -44.36 -30.42
C GLN A 856 -31.13 -43.70 -29.41
N LYS A 857 -30.53 -42.78 -28.62
CA LYS A 857 -30.96 -41.46 -28.07
C LYS A 857 -32.44 -41.21 -27.64
N PRO A 858 -32.68 -40.74 -26.39
CA PRO A 858 -34.03 -40.46 -25.84
C PRO A 858 -34.55 -39.02 -26.11
N VAL A 859 -35.86 -38.81 -25.92
CA VAL A 859 -36.57 -37.52 -26.07
C VAL A 859 -37.12 -37.00 -24.73
N ARG A 860 -37.19 -35.68 -24.56
CA ARG A 860 -37.44 -34.93 -23.30
C ARG A 860 -38.90 -34.94 -22.77
N LYS A 861 -39.00 -35.07 -21.44
CA LYS A 861 -39.79 -34.29 -20.45
C LYS A 861 -41.31 -34.05 -20.61
N THR A 862 -42.05 -34.30 -19.51
CA THR A 862 -43.03 -33.38 -18.87
C THR A 862 -43.22 -33.81 -17.39
N ARG A 863 -42.96 -32.96 -16.37
CA ARG A 863 -43.92 -32.07 -15.64
C ARG A 863 -45.16 -32.79 -15.08
N ALA A 864 -45.57 -32.67 -13.80
CA ALA A 864 -45.13 -31.83 -12.65
C ALA A 864 -45.64 -32.50 -11.31
N ALA A 865 -45.57 -31.97 -10.08
CA ALA A 865 -45.31 -30.60 -9.58
C ALA A 865 -44.89 -30.52 -8.07
N LYS A 866 -44.13 -29.47 -7.73
CA LYS A 866 -44.10 -28.68 -6.46
C LYS A 866 -44.20 -29.34 -5.07
N GLN A 867 -43.20 -29.04 -4.25
CA GLN A 867 -43.36 -28.20 -3.04
C GLN A 867 -42.16 -27.21 -2.92
N LYS A 868 -42.14 -26.32 -1.92
CA LYS A 868 -41.14 -25.24 -1.67
C LYS A 868 -41.06 -25.02 -0.14
N PRO A 869 -39.93 -24.54 0.44
CA PRO A 869 -39.69 -23.08 0.49
C PRO A 869 -38.21 -22.61 0.47
N ALA A 870 -38.06 -21.27 0.40
CA ALA A 870 -37.02 -20.44 1.03
C ALA A 870 -35.51 -20.78 0.98
N THR A 871 -34.87 -20.57 -0.17
CA THR A 871 -33.52 -19.94 -0.29
C THR A 871 -33.41 -19.30 -1.68
N GLN A 872 -33.39 -17.96 -1.79
CA GLN A 872 -33.25 -17.23 -3.06
C GLN A 872 -32.63 -15.83 -2.86
N GLN A 873 -31.36 -15.77 -2.42
CA GLN A 873 -30.60 -14.51 -2.43
C GLN A 873 -29.12 -14.74 -2.82
N PHE A 874 -28.43 -15.69 -2.18
CA PHE A 874 -27.04 -16.03 -2.51
C PHE A 874 -26.82 -16.53 -3.95
N SER A 875 -27.76 -17.31 -4.51
CA SER A 875 -27.65 -17.86 -5.88
C SER A 875 -27.86 -16.84 -7.02
N LYS A 876 -27.64 -15.54 -6.75
CA LYS A 876 -27.63 -14.47 -7.76
C LYS A 876 -26.24 -13.86 -7.98
N ARG A 877 -25.44 -13.66 -6.92
CA ARG A 877 -24.08 -13.07 -7.06
C ARG A 877 -23.17 -13.97 -7.90
N ALA A 878 -23.07 -15.26 -7.56
CA ALA A 878 -22.27 -16.23 -8.34
C ALA A 878 -22.70 -16.30 -9.82
N ALA A 879 -24.01 -16.35 -10.09
CA ALA A 879 -24.55 -16.38 -11.45
C ALA A 879 -24.50 -15.02 -12.19
N GLN A 880 -24.02 -13.95 -11.56
CA GLN A 880 -23.69 -12.68 -12.20
C GLN A 880 -22.19 -12.56 -12.49
N ALA A 881 -21.32 -13.11 -11.62
CA ALA A 881 -19.87 -13.15 -11.83
C ALA A 881 -19.46 -14.00 -13.05
N GLU A 882 -20.10 -15.16 -13.26
CA GLU A 882 -19.89 -15.98 -14.47
C GLU A 882 -20.33 -15.24 -15.75
N SER A 883 -21.34 -14.35 -15.67
CA SER A 883 -21.81 -13.61 -16.85
C SER A 883 -20.93 -12.42 -17.21
N SER A 884 -20.41 -11.66 -16.23
CA SER A 884 -19.50 -10.53 -16.53
C SER A 884 -18.21 -11.03 -17.16
N ALA A 885 -17.56 -12.04 -16.57
CA ALA A 885 -16.35 -12.65 -17.11
C ALA A 885 -16.53 -13.23 -18.53
N TRP A 886 -17.77 -13.61 -18.91
CA TRP A 886 -18.07 -13.96 -20.30
C TRP A 886 -18.23 -12.75 -21.21
N GLU A 887 -18.98 -11.74 -20.78
CA GLU A 887 -19.27 -10.54 -21.57
C GLU A 887 -18.02 -9.66 -21.81
N ASP A 888 -17.04 -9.71 -20.91
CA ASP A 888 -15.72 -9.08 -21.04
C ASP A 888 -14.81 -9.79 -22.07
N LEU A 889 -14.88 -11.13 -22.14
CA LEU A 889 -14.04 -11.95 -23.03
C LEU A 889 -14.68 -12.25 -24.39
N PHE A 890 -16.00 -12.25 -24.49
CA PHE A 890 -16.77 -12.67 -25.67
C PHE A 890 -17.96 -11.75 -25.93
N GLN A 891 -18.05 -11.22 -27.16
CA GLN A 891 -19.20 -10.42 -27.55
C GLN A 891 -20.39 -11.34 -27.86
N GLY A 892 -21.62 -10.92 -27.58
CA GLY A 892 -22.84 -11.72 -27.81
C GLY A 892 -23.10 -12.17 -29.27
N ARG A 893 -22.28 -11.76 -30.24
CA ARG A 893 -22.25 -12.28 -31.62
C ARG A 893 -21.40 -13.54 -31.79
N ASP A 894 -20.47 -13.78 -30.87
CA ASP A 894 -19.46 -14.84 -30.92
C ASP A 894 -19.93 -16.12 -30.20
N GLU A 895 -21.04 -16.06 -29.43
CA GLU A 895 -21.70 -17.21 -28.76
C GLU A 895 -21.83 -18.47 -29.66
N PRO A 896 -22.23 -18.39 -30.96
CA PRO A 896 -22.35 -19.58 -31.80
C PRO A 896 -21.00 -20.21 -32.13
N ARG A 897 -19.96 -19.39 -32.32
CA ARG A 897 -18.59 -19.81 -32.63
C ARG A 897 -17.93 -20.38 -31.37
N TYR A 898 -18.16 -19.75 -30.22
CA TYR A 898 -17.73 -20.26 -28.92
C TYR A 898 -18.25 -21.68 -28.67
N ASN A 899 -19.56 -21.91 -28.82
CA ASN A 899 -20.16 -23.23 -28.62
C ASN A 899 -19.62 -24.30 -29.60
N GLU A 900 -19.22 -23.90 -30.82
CA GLU A 900 -18.60 -24.81 -31.79
C GLU A 900 -17.15 -25.16 -31.41
N SER A 901 -16.33 -24.17 -31.03
CA SER A 901 -14.96 -24.40 -30.56
C SER A 901 -14.90 -25.16 -29.22
N LEU A 902 -15.83 -24.89 -28.29
CA LEU A 902 -15.99 -25.63 -27.04
C LEU A 902 -16.32 -27.11 -27.26
N ALA A 903 -17.12 -27.42 -28.29
CA ALA A 903 -17.41 -28.79 -28.67
C ALA A 903 -16.16 -29.49 -29.25
N GLN A 904 -15.37 -28.79 -30.08
CA GLN A 904 -14.12 -29.32 -30.64
C GLN A 904 -13.04 -29.53 -29.58
N ALA A 905 -12.88 -28.59 -28.63
CA ALA A 905 -11.96 -28.74 -27.51
C ALA A 905 -12.27 -29.98 -26.66
N ARG A 906 -13.55 -30.25 -26.38
CA ARG A 906 -13.99 -31.47 -25.68
C ARG A 906 -13.78 -32.75 -26.49
N ASP A 907 -13.96 -32.71 -27.81
CA ASP A 907 -13.69 -33.87 -28.69
C ASP A 907 -12.17 -34.19 -28.69
N MET A 908 -11.31 -33.17 -28.75
CA MET A 908 -9.85 -33.34 -28.68
C MET A 908 -9.37 -33.85 -27.31
N LEU A 909 -9.92 -33.33 -26.20
CA LEU A 909 -9.59 -33.83 -24.86
C LEU A 909 -10.07 -35.28 -24.65
N ALA A 910 -11.18 -35.69 -25.27
CA ALA A 910 -11.67 -37.08 -25.23
C ALA A 910 -10.87 -38.06 -26.12
N ASP A 911 -10.05 -37.55 -27.05
CA ASP A 911 -9.08 -38.28 -27.88
C ASP A 911 -7.64 -38.18 -27.29
N ASP A 912 -7.50 -37.96 -25.97
CA ASP A 912 -6.25 -37.81 -25.21
C ASP A 912 -5.24 -36.81 -25.83
N GLN A 913 -5.73 -35.74 -26.47
CA GLN A 913 -4.84 -34.70 -27.02
C GLN A 913 -4.32 -33.77 -25.92
N PRO A 914 -3.00 -33.54 -25.81
CA PRO A 914 -2.45 -32.66 -24.79
C PRO A 914 -2.93 -31.22 -25.01
N GLU A 915 -3.21 -30.50 -23.93
CA GLU A 915 -3.80 -29.15 -23.92
C GLU A 915 -3.10 -28.16 -24.87
N ARG A 916 -1.76 -28.23 -24.97
CA ARG A 916 -0.95 -27.39 -25.86
C ARG A 916 -1.32 -27.55 -27.36
N SER A 917 -1.89 -28.69 -27.75
CA SER A 917 -2.47 -28.91 -29.07
C SER A 917 -3.87 -28.30 -29.20
N VAL A 918 -4.69 -28.35 -28.14
CA VAL A 918 -6.03 -27.75 -28.10
C VAL A 918 -5.94 -26.22 -28.14
N LEU A 919 -5.07 -25.61 -27.32
CA LEU A 919 -4.84 -24.16 -27.30
C LEU A 919 -4.31 -23.65 -28.65
N ARG A 920 -3.35 -24.37 -29.26
CA ARG A 920 -2.86 -24.04 -30.62
C ARG A 920 -3.99 -24.11 -31.65
N ARG A 921 -4.87 -25.12 -31.54
CA ARG A 921 -6.03 -25.26 -32.44
C ARG A 921 -7.01 -24.10 -32.30
N LEU A 922 -7.31 -23.68 -31.07
CA LEU A 922 -8.17 -22.53 -30.80
C LEU A 922 -7.58 -21.21 -31.32
N GLN A 923 -6.26 -21.04 -31.22
CA GLN A 923 -5.54 -19.91 -31.81
C GLN A 923 -5.54 -19.97 -33.36
N GLU A 924 -5.36 -21.15 -33.97
CA GLU A 924 -5.51 -21.36 -35.43
C GLU A 924 -6.93 -21.03 -35.92
N ASP A 925 -7.96 -21.42 -35.15
CA ASP A 925 -9.36 -21.09 -35.42
C ASP A 925 -9.73 -19.64 -35.04
N GLY A 926 -8.75 -18.85 -34.59
CA GLY A 926 -8.80 -17.38 -34.51
C GLY A 926 -9.36 -16.80 -33.21
N TRP A 927 -9.08 -17.42 -32.07
CA TRP A 927 -9.32 -16.88 -30.73
C TRP A 927 -8.05 -16.26 -30.12
N THR A 928 -8.18 -15.28 -29.22
CA THR A 928 -7.03 -14.74 -28.46
C THR A 928 -6.53 -15.74 -27.42
N SER A 929 -5.35 -15.50 -26.81
CA SER A 929 -4.81 -16.39 -25.77
C SER A 929 -5.71 -16.49 -24.54
N ARG A 930 -6.28 -15.37 -24.05
CA ARG A 930 -7.25 -15.38 -22.93
C ARG A 930 -8.52 -16.15 -23.29
N GLN A 931 -9.11 -15.88 -24.47
CA GLN A 931 -10.28 -16.62 -24.97
C GLN A 931 -10.01 -18.12 -25.15
N SER A 932 -8.84 -18.49 -25.69
CA SER A 932 -8.46 -19.89 -25.92
C SER A 932 -8.31 -20.66 -24.60
N ARG A 933 -7.70 -20.03 -23.58
CA ARG A 933 -7.55 -20.64 -22.26
C ARG A 933 -8.88 -20.78 -21.54
N TRP A 934 -9.77 -19.78 -21.66
CA TRP A 934 -11.14 -19.87 -21.14
C TRP A 934 -11.99 -20.95 -21.84
N ILE A 935 -11.83 -21.14 -23.16
CA ILE A 935 -12.49 -22.24 -23.90
C ILE A 935 -11.96 -23.62 -23.47
N LEU A 936 -10.67 -23.74 -23.17
CA LEU A 936 -10.06 -24.98 -22.67
C LEU A 936 -10.60 -25.31 -21.26
N ASP A 937 -10.53 -24.36 -20.33
CA ASP A 937 -11.03 -24.51 -18.96
C ASP A 937 -12.52 -24.89 -18.94
N ALA A 938 -13.35 -24.12 -19.66
CA ALA A 938 -14.76 -24.43 -19.86
C ALA A 938 -15.02 -25.76 -20.59
N ALA A 939 -14.03 -26.35 -21.28
CA ALA A 939 -14.10 -27.70 -21.84
C ALA A 939 -13.78 -28.78 -20.79
N GLN A 940 -12.77 -28.53 -19.94
CA GLN A 940 -12.29 -29.40 -18.86
C GLN A 940 -13.26 -29.50 -17.68
N MET A 941 -14.00 -28.43 -17.36
CA MET A 941 -15.07 -28.45 -16.36
C MET A 941 -16.21 -29.42 -16.76
N ARG A 942 -16.14 -30.70 -16.35
CA ARG A 942 -17.28 -31.61 -16.43
C ARG A 942 -17.25 -32.94 -15.66
#